data_AF-A0A2L0XDJ7-F1
#
_entry.id   AF-A0A2L0XDJ7-F1
#
_cell.length_a   1.000
_cell.length_b   1.000
_cell.length_c   1.000
_cell.angle_alpha   90.00
_cell.angle_beta   90.00
_cell.angle_gamma   90.00
#
_symmetry.space_group_name_H-M   'P 1'
#
loop_
_entity.id
_entity.type
_entity.pdbx_description
1 polymer ?
#
loop_
_entity_poly.entity_id
_entity_poly.type
_entity_poly.pdbx_seq_one_letter_code
_entity_poly.pdbx_strand_id
1 'polypeptide(L)'
;MNAPASGATIVTPLRRRRSVTRRQLHRGHFGFLRAIIQGLHARAMWERYLMEEGEIEADQELLARSPEGEEGAEADIEADPAAHAFATHPKVRRVTAWLRSELVAAATRAQRPGTARRLKLEARDLRKIGQKGLGLPSLEEFVAETGMDGFGESEQLAAYQERYGDALKRESKRARMMRRQLEAIDWLEERYAQPVLAGDACRAWLAEPLAERLEVAGVTTLADLLDRIDGLGAGWARGLPAIGAGKARAIEAFLTTHAETLGRSIGNHVAVPRRRRYVHEMASVVPRGKENALVPLDKLVLPVHLDGRDGAYRLPQARCLINAHNDYEAVLSWLRSKPGLAPDRILRLREKRKDVGTGQGPYDWLNYLSNTQRAYRKEAERFLLWSMLARGKPLSSMDTDDCMAYRDFLADPPKEWCGPRSRERWTPLWRPFEGPLNPRAQGYAIGVLANLYAYLNAKNYLAGNPWQGIHVPTSAKPELDVGRSLTEDQWAFVKGCLARLPATSIHRRLQVALPLLYATGLRLSEVIAASTDDLEWVSLAQPGTGEREEGWWLTVIGKGNKLRRVPVPDTTVHALGEYLESRGFASDPARCRGVALLGHATDQEERAGGWAKIDTAPAEAGLAATTLYRQIKRFFQACASELEAVDARGASRLAAASTHWMRHTHISHALAAGAPLEAVKQNAGHASLDTTTRYVTTEDARRRAAMRKFWDSQST
;
A
#
# COMPACT_ATOMS: atom_id res chain seq x y z
N MET A 1 39.42 -47.52 34.79
CA MET A 1 38.79 -48.14 33.59
C MET A 1 38.31 -47.01 32.71
N ASN A 2 39.00 -46.77 31.59
CA ASN A 2 38.74 -45.69 30.64
C ASN A 2 38.32 -46.28 29.29
N ALA A 3 37.15 -45.84 28.80
CA ALA A 3 36.62 -45.86 27.41
C ALA A 3 36.43 -47.22 26.70
N PRO A 4 35.43 -47.31 25.79
CA PRO A 4 35.62 -46.74 24.45
C PRO A 4 34.50 -45.80 23.98
N ALA A 5 34.91 -44.89 23.08
CA ALA A 5 34.07 -43.92 22.38
C ALA A 5 33.27 -44.58 21.24
N SER A 6 31.98 -44.25 21.13
CA SER A 6 31.16 -44.60 19.97
C SER A 6 30.96 -43.37 19.07
N GLY A 7 31.27 -43.54 17.79
CA GLY A 7 31.45 -42.47 16.80
C GLY A 7 30.20 -41.64 16.52
N ALA A 8 30.39 -40.32 16.51
CA ALA A 8 29.45 -39.37 15.92
C ALA A 8 29.52 -39.50 14.39
N THR A 9 28.46 -40.05 13.79
CA THR A 9 28.25 -39.96 12.34
C THR A 9 27.96 -38.49 11.99
N ILE A 10 28.97 -37.80 11.47
CA ILE A 10 28.79 -36.50 10.82
C ILE A 10 27.96 -36.77 9.55
N VAL A 11 26.65 -36.54 9.64
CA VAL A 11 25.79 -36.45 8.46
C VAL A 11 26.16 -35.14 7.77
N THR A 12 27.10 -35.23 6.83
CA THR A 12 27.39 -34.16 5.88
C THR A 12 26.06 -33.76 5.22
N PRO A 13 25.63 -32.49 5.28
CA PRO A 13 24.39 -32.09 4.64
C PRO A 13 24.54 -32.38 3.15
N LEU A 14 23.66 -33.25 2.63
CA LEU A 14 23.49 -33.45 1.20
C LEU A 14 23.36 -32.07 0.57
N ARG A 15 24.43 -31.64 -0.09
CA ARG A 15 24.51 -30.41 -0.85
C ARG A 15 23.36 -30.50 -1.84
N ARG A 16 22.23 -29.82 -1.56
CA ARG A 16 21.09 -29.74 -2.48
C ARG A 16 21.69 -29.33 -3.81
N ARG A 17 21.71 -30.24 -4.79
CA ARG A 17 22.02 -29.88 -6.16
C ARG A 17 21.05 -28.76 -6.48
N ARG A 18 21.56 -27.53 -6.66
CA ARG A 18 20.78 -26.45 -7.27
C ARG A 18 20.35 -27.02 -8.63
N SER A 19 19.10 -27.47 -8.74
CA SER A 19 18.50 -27.74 -10.03
C SER A 19 18.51 -26.40 -10.74
N VAL A 20 19.39 -26.23 -11.71
CA VAL A 20 19.35 -25.06 -12.59
C VAL A 20 18.07 -25.23 -13.40
N THR A 21 16.97 -24.63 -12.94
CA THR A 21 15.70 -24.60 -13.66
C THR A 21 15.94 -23.79 -14.93
N ARG A 22 16.07 -24.48 -16.06
CA ARG A 22 16.15 -23.85 -17.39
C ARG A 22 14.79 -23.25 -17.74
N ARG A 23 14.83 -22.12 -18.47
CA ARG A 23 13.64 -21.51 -19.08
C ARG A 23 12.93 -22.52 -19.98
N GLN A 24 11.62 -22.66 -19.80
CA GLN A 24 10.76 -23.63 -20.49
C GLN A 24 10.12 -23.04 -21.74
N LEU A 25 9.59 -23.91 -22.61
CA LEU A 25 8.84 -23.50 -23.80
C LEU A 25 7.34 -23.48 -23.50
N HIS A 26 6.66 -22.35 -23.73
CA HIS A 26 5.19 -22.26 -23.75
C HIS A 26 4.66 -22.15 -25.19
N ARG A 27 3.34 -22.27 -25.35
CA ARG A 27 2.64 -22.18 -26.65
C ARG A 27 2.91 -20.89 -27.42
N GLY A 28 3.23 -19.78 -26.73
CA GLY A 28 3.53 -18.49 -27.37
C GLY A 28 4.75 -18.55 -28.29
N HIS A 29 5.82 -19.25 -27.90
CA HIS A 29 6.99 -19.44 -28.76
C HIS A 29 6.66 -20.20 -30.04
N PHE A 30 5.83 -21.25 -29.93
CA PHE A 30 5.41 -22.05 -31.08
C PHE A 30 4.49 -21.26 -32.01
N GLY A 31 3.55 -20.47 -31.47
CA GLY A 31 2.71 -19.55 -32.23
C GLY A 31 3.52 -18.51 -33.01
N PHE A 32 4.54 -17.92 -32.36
CA PHE A 32 5.49 -17.01 -33.02
C PHE A 32 6.24 -17.68 -34.18
N LEU A 33 6.74 -18.89 -33.99
CA LEU A 33 7.44 -19.62 -35.04
C LEU A 33 6.52 -20.01 -36.20
N ARG A 34 5.27 -20.41 -35.92
CA ARG A 34 4.23 -20.64 -36.95
C ARG A 34 3.98 -19.40 -37.78
N ALA A 35 3.81 -18.25 -37.13
CA ALA A 35 3.59 -16.97 -37.79
C ALA A 35 4.73 -16.61 -38.77
N ILE A 36 5.98 -16.80 -38.35
CA ILE A 36 7.15 -16.58 -39.21
C ILE A 36 7.15 -17.57 -40.39
N ILE A 37 6.88 -18.86 -40.15
CA ILE A 37 6.85 -19.89 -41.22
C ILE A 37 5.77 -19.61 -42.25
N GLN A 38 4.61 -19.10 -41.82
CA GLN A 38 3.49 -18.76 -42.70
C GLN A 38 3.74 -17.50 -43.54
N GLY A 39 4.83 -16.76 -43.31
CA GLY A 39 5.18 -15.58 -44.10
C GLY A 39 4.56 -14.28 -43.60
N LEU A 40 4.15 -14.22 -42.34
CA LEU A 40 3.79 -12.95 -41.70
C LEU A 40 5.04 -12.07 -41.55
N HIS A 41 4.84 -10.74 -41.61
CA HIS A 41 5.94 -9.78 -41.63
C HIS A 41 6.86 -9.95 -40.41
N ALA A 42 8.11 -10.37 -40.65
CA ALA A 42 9.01 -10.82 -39.60
C ALA A 42 9.25 -9.76 -38.52
N ARG A 43 9.45 -8.50 -38.91
CA ARG A 43 9.63 -7.37 -37.97
C ARG A 43 8.42 -7.21 -37.04
N ALA A 44 7.20 -7.23 -37.59
CA ALA A 44 5.97 -7.06 -36.80
C ALA A 44 5.75 -8.24 -35.84
N MET A 45 6.06 -9.46 -36.26
CA MET A 45 5.93 -10.66 -35.42
C MET A 45 6.95 -10.67 -34.29
N TRP A 46 8.19 -10.26 -34.56
CA TRP A 46 9.21 -10.12 -33.52
C TRP A 46 8.91 -8.95 -32.57
N GLU A 47 8.40 -7.82 -33.06
CA GLU A 47 7.98 -6.69 -32.22
C GLU A 47 6.91 -7.15 -31.22
N ARG A 48 5.89 -7.87 -31.70
CA ARG A 48 4.84 -8.45 -30.86
C ARG A 48 5.40 -9.47 -29.87
N TYR A 49 6.22 -10.41 -30.34
CA TYR A 49 6.80 -11.45 -29.51
C TYR A 49 7.73 -10.90 -28.42
N LEU A 50 8.62 -9.94 -28.75
CA LEU A 50 9.51 -9.32 -27.76
C LEU A 50 8.74 -8.45 -26.76
N MET A 51 7.60 -7.89 -27.17
CA MET A 51 6.68 -7.18 -26.27
C MET A 51 5.99 -8.14 -25.29
N GLU A 52 5.62 -9.34 -25.74
CA GLU A 52 5.04 -10.37 -24.88
C GLU A 52 6.09 -10.99 -23.93
N GLU A 53 7.36 -11.15 -24.36
CA GLU A 53 8.43 -11.78 -23.56
C GLU A 53 9.19 -10.83 -22.61
N GLY A 54 9.01 -9.52 -22.73
CA GLY A 54 9.59 -8.54 -21.79
C GLY A 54 11.08 -8.27 -21.87
N GLU A 55 11.66 -8.51 -23.03
CA GLU A 55 13.06 -8.23 -23.36
C GLU A 55 13.32 -6.78 -23.84
N ILE A 56 12.33 -5.89 -23.67
CA ILE A 56 12.42 -4.48 -24.09
C ILE A 56 13.22 -3.66 -23.05
N GLU A 57 14.54 -3.77 -23.08
CA GLU A 57 15.42 -2.65 -22.69
C GLU A 57 15.58 -1.69 -23.88
N ALA A 58 15.02 -0.49 -23.76
CA ALA A 58 15.58 0.76 -24.29
C ALA A 58 16.22 0.76 -25.70
N ASP A 59 15.47 0.45 -26.75
CA ASP A 59 15.79 0.99 -28.08
C ASP A 59 14.51 1.44 -28.77
N GLN A 60 14.23 2.74 -28.66
CA GLN A 60 13.32 3.42 -29.58
C GLN A 60 13.80 3.29 -31.04
N GLU A 61 15.08 2.96 -31.28
CA GLU A 61 15.66 2.66 -32.59
C GLU A 61 15.00 1.46 -33.30
N LEU A 62 14.63 0.40 -32.56
CA LEU A 62 13.97 -0.78 -33.15
C LEU A 62 12.53 -0.48 -33.57
N LEU A 63 11.90 0.50 -32.91
CA LEU A 63 10.48 0.89 -33.04
C LEU A 63 10.27 2.22 -33.77
N ALA A 64 11.33 2.92 -34.15
CA ALA A 64 11.23 4.12 -34.97
C ALA A 64 10.63 3.73 -36.32
N ARG A 65 9.42 4.21 -36.58
CA ARG A 65 8.85 4.23 -37.94
C ARG A 65 9.78 5.10 -38.78
N SER A 66 10.29 4.60 -39.90
CA SER A 66 10.73 5.51 -40.96
C SER A 66 9.54 6.41 -41.33
N PRO A 67 9.73 7.73 -41.47
CA PRO A 67 8.66 8.60 -41.93
C PRO A 67 8.34 8.26 -43.40
N GLU A 68 7.05 8.17 -43.69
CA GLU A 68 6.33 8.33 -44.96
C GLU A 68 7.07 8.04 -46.29
N GLY A 69 6.48 7.16 -47.11
CA GLY A 69 6.86 7.04 -48.52
C GLY A 69 6.24 5.86 -49.27
N GLU A 70 5.08 6.10 -49.88
CA GLU A 70 4.60 5.57 -51.18
C GLU A 70 4.28 4.07 -51.35
N GLU A 71 2.97 3.82 -51.51
CA GLU A 71 2.44 2.72 -52.29
C GLU A 71 2.94 2.83 -53.75
N GLY A 72 3.57 1.75 -54.24
CA GLY A 72 3.76 1.53 -55.67
C GLY A 72 5.18 1.77 -56.19
N ALA A 73 6.02 0.72 -56.16
CA ALA A 73 7.02 0.44 -57.20
C ALA A 73 7.59 -0.97 -57.00
N GLU A 74 7.44 -1.81 -58.03
CA GLU A 74 8.28 -2.99 -58.21
C GLU A 74 9.73 -2.54 -58.33
N ALA A 75 10.57 -2.89 -57.36
CA ALA A 75 12.00 -2.70 -57.44
C ALA A 75 12.72 -3.92 -56.86
N ASP A 76 13.76 -4.32 -57.59
CA ASP A 76 14.50 -5.55 -57.47
C ASP A 76 15.01 -5.90 -56.06
N ILE A 77 15.16 -7.21 -55.88
CA ILE A 77 15.64 -7.90 -54.68
C ILE A 77 17.12 -7.56 -54.41
N GLU A 78 17.39 -6.39 -53.85
CA GLU A 78 18.64 -6.12 -53.13
C GLU A 78 18.34 -5.51 -51.76
N ALA A 79 18.24 -6.42 -50.78
CA ALA A 79 18.26 -6.24 -49.32
C ALA A 79 17.82 -4.87 -48.76
N ASP A 80 16.54 -4.77 -48.38
CA ASP A 80 16.02 -3.72 -47.47
C ASP A 80 16.99 -3.49 -46.28
N PRO A 81 17.65 -2.32 -46.19
CA PRO A 81 18.61 -2.00 -45.13
C PRO A 81 17.99 -2.04 -43.73
N ALA A 82 16.70 -1.69 -43.60
CA ALA A 82 15.99 -1.71 -42.34
C ALA A 82 15.70 -3.16 -41.88
N ALA A 83 15.35 -4.04 -42.81
CA ALA A 83 15.23 -5.47 -42.54
C ALA A 83 16.57 -6.09 -42.14
N HIS A 84 17.69 -5.67 -42.75
CA HIS A 84 19.02 -6.13 -42.36
C HIS A 84 19.43 -5.66 -40.95
N ALA A 85 19.20 -4.39 -40.63
CA ALA A 85 19.50 -3.80 -39.31
C ALA A 85 18.69 -4.45 -38.18
N PHE A 86 17.39 -4.67 -38.41
CA PHE A 86 16.51 -5.38 -37.48
C PHE A 86 17.04 -6.78 -37.13
N ALA A 87 17.51 -7.48 -38.16
CA ALA A 87 17.85 -8.89 -38.08
C ALA A 87 19.27 -9.14 -37.58
N THR A 88 20.15 -8.13 -37.60
CA THR A 88 21.48 -8.16 -36.95
C THR A 88 21.45 -7.71 -35.50
N HIS A 89 20.30 -7.23 -35.00
CA HIS A 89 20.16 -6.74 -33.64
C HIS A 89 20.59 -7.78 -32.58
N PRO A 90 21.48 -7.44 -31.61
CA PRO A 90 22.05 -8.39 -30.66
C PRO A 90 21.02 -9.21 -29.85
N LYS A 91 19.85 -8.61 -29.55
CA LYS A 91 18.79 -9.30 -28.80
C LYS A 91 18.05 -10.33 -29.63
N VAL A 92 17.68 -9.99 -30.87
CA VAL A 92 17.05 -10.91 -31.81
C VAL A 92 17.96 -12.12 -32.00
N ARG A 93 19.28 -11.89 -32.14
CA ARG A 93 20.28 -12.97 -32.20
C ARG A 93 20.31 -13.85 -30.95
N ARG A 94 20.27 -13.25 -29.75
CA ARG A 94 20.31 -13.99 -28.47
C ARG A 94 19.07 -14.86 -28.28
N VAL A 95 17.87 -14.30 -28.51
CA VAL A 95 16.59 -15.03 -28.36
C VAL A 95 16.47 -16.12 -29.41
N THR A 96 16.88 -15.84 -30.66
CA THR A 96 16.97 -16.84 -31.73
C THR A 96 17.88 -17.99 -31.35
N ALA A 97 19.08 -17.70 -30.80
CA ALA A 97 20.04 -18.71 -30.40
C ALA A 97 19.50 -19.59 -29.25
N TRP A 98 18.82 -18.98 -28.27
CA TRP A 98 18.17 -19.70 -27.18
C TRP A 98 17.03 -20.60 -27.68
N LEU A 99 16.06 -20.06 -28.42
CA LEU A 99 14.94 -20.83 -29.00
C LEU A 99 15.46 -22.03 -29.80
N ARG A 100 16.48 -21.79 -30.62
CA ARG A 100 17.14 -22.86 -31.38
C ARG A 100 17.72 -23.94 -30.46
N SER A 101 18.50 -23.55 -29.46
CA SER A 101 19.13 -24.51 -28.55
C SER A 101 18.10 -25.37 -27.81
N GLU A 102 16.98 -24.79 -27.39
CA GLU A 102 15.92 -25.52 -26.69
C GLU A 102 15.09 -26.39 -27.62
N LEU A 103 14.77 -25.95 -28.84
CA LEU A 103 14.09 -26.80 -29.85
C LEU A 103 14.96 -27.98 -30.28
N VAL A 104 16.27 -27.77 -30.45
CA VAL A 104 17.22 -28.84 -30.75
C VAL A 104 17.30 -29.80 -29.56
N ALA A 105 17.40 -29.29 -28.33
CA ALA A 105 17.41 -30.13 -27.14
C ALA A 105 16.10 -30.94 -26.98
N ALA A 106 14.95 -30.36 -27.31
CA ALA A 106 13.65 -31.03 -27.30
C ALA A 106 13.58 -32.13 -28.38
N ALA A 107 14.01 -31.84 -29.61
CA ALA A 107 14.04 -32.82 -30.69
C ALA A 107 15.01 -33.99 -30.42
N THR A 108 16.16 -33.70 -29.81
CA THR A 108 17.13 -34.71 -29.37
C THR A 108 16.57 -35.58 -28.26
N ARG A 109 15.93 -34.98 -27.24
CA ARG A 109 15.21 -35.72 -26.18
C ARG A 109 14.13 -36.65 -26.73
N ALA A 110 13.49 -36.26 -27.84
CA ALA A 110 12.46 -37.02 -28.51
C ALA A 110 12.97 -38.12 -29.48
N GLN A 111 14.29 -38.38 -29.55
CA GLN A 111 14.92 -39.32 -30.48
C GLN A 111 14.59 -39.07 -31.97
N ARG A 112 14.26 -37.83 -32.34
CA ARG A 112 14.04 -37.41 -33.74
C ARG A 112 14.96 -36.25 -34.12
N PRO A 113 16.28 -36.48 -34.24
CA PRO A 113 17.24 -35.44 -34.62
C PRO A 113 16.97 -34.88 -36.03
N GLY A 114 16.31 -35.66 -36.89
CA GLY A 114 15.83 -35.22 -38.20
C GLY A 114 14.82 -34.08 -38.14
N THR A 115 14.02 -33.95 -37.07
CA THR A 115 13.05 -32.86 -36.90
C THR A 115 13.75 -31.52 -36.67
N ALA A 116 14.84 -31.50 -35.90
CA ALA A 116 15.69 -30.32 -35.72
C ALA A 116 16.37 -29.89 -37.04
N ARG A 117 16.86 -30.85 -37.84
CA ARG A 117 17.40 -30.59 -39.18
C ARG A 117 16.33 -30.11 -40.16
N ARG A 118 15.10 -30.66 -40.11
CA ARG A 118 13.97 -30.27 -40.97
C ARG A 118 13.48 -28.85 -40.72
N LEU A 119 13.59 -28.37 -39.48
CA LEU A 119 13.36 -26.96 -39.15
C LEU A 119 14.40 -26.01 -39.78
N LYS A 120 15.49 -26.51 -40.41
CA LYS A 120 16.59 -25.74 -40.98
C LYS A 120 17.09 -24.61 -40.07
N LEU A 121 17.14 -24.87 -38.75
CA LEU A 121 17.73 -23.96 -37.77
C LEU A 121 19.28 -23.86 -37.88
N GLU A 122 19.90 -24.56 -38.83
CA GLU A 122 21.31 -24.37 -39.21
C GLU A 122 21.55 -23.10 -40.06
N ALA A 123 20.49 -22.48 -40.60
CA ALA A 123 20.65 -21.18 -41.21
C ALA A 123 21.03 -20.16 -40.12
N ARG A 124 22.02 -19.34 -40.41
CA ARG A 124 22.33 -18.09 -39.67
C ARG A 124 21.10 -17.15 -39.53
N ASP A 125 19.93 -17.50 -40.08
CA ASP A 125 18.81 -16.61 -40.37
C ASP A 125 17.44 -17.26 -40.08
N LEU A 126 16.88 -17.08 -38.88
CA LEU A 126 15.40 -17.00 -38.74
C LEU A 126 14.81 -15.87 -39.62
N ARG A 127 15.69 -15.01 -40.16
CA ARG A 127 15.48 -13.87 -41.07
C ARG A 127 14.94 -14.25 -42.46
N LYS A 128 15.13 -15.51 -42.91
CA LYS A 128 14.72 -15.99 -44.25
C LYS A 128 13.47 -16.87 -44.22
N ILE A 129 12.93 -17.13 -43.03
CA ILE A 129 11.70 -17.88 -42.86
C ILE A 129 10.57 -16.86 -43.05
N GLY A 130 9.76 -17.08 -44.09
CA GLY A 130 8.65 -16.19 -44.43
C GLY A 130 8.85 -15.30 -45.67
N GLN A 131 9.62 -15.73 -46.67
CA GLN A 131 9.54 -15.10 -48.01
C GLN A 131 8.08 -15.08 -48.46
N LYS A 132 7.53 -13.94 -48.91
CA LYS A 132 6.21 -13.87 -49.55
C LYS A 132 6.15 -14.90 -50.70
N GLY A 133 4.97 -15.45 -50.99
CA GLY A 133 4.82 -16.28 -52.19
C GLY A 133 5.22 -15.47 -53.44
N LEU A 134 5.57 -16.16 -54.53
CA LEU A 134 6.00 -15.53 -55.78
C LEU A 134 4.95 -14.60 -56.43
N GLY A 135 3.81 -14.33 -55.77
CA GLY A 135 2.76 -13.43 -56.25
C GLY A 135 2.16 -13.90 -57.57
N LEU A 136 2.12 -15.21 -57.79
CA LEU A 136 1.67 -15.78 -59.06
C LEU A 136 0.17 -15.53 -59.22
N PRO A 137 -0.27 -14.97 -60.36
CA PRO A 137 -1.71 -14.83 -60.64
C PRO A 137 -2.34 -16.22 -60.66
N SER A 138 -3.56 -16.34 -60.18
CA SER A 138 -4.36 -17.55 -60.36
C SER A 138 -4.54 -17.88 -61.84
N LEU A 139 -4.90 -19.12 -62.16
CA LEU A 139 -5.15 -19.51 -63.56
C LEU A 139 -6.27 -18.64 -64.18
N GLU A 140 -7.30 -18.30 -63.40
CA GLU A 140 -8.39 -17.41 -63.83
C GLU A 140 -7.93 -15.98 -64.07
N GLU A 141 -7.13 -15.39 -63.17
CA GLU A 141 -6.55 -14.06 -63.36
C GLU A 141 -5.61 -14.01 -64.56
N PHE A 142 -4.81 -15.06 -64.76
CA PHE A 142 -3.94 -15.20 -65.92
C PHE A 142 -4.74 -15.28 -67.23
N VAL A 143 -5.80 -16.09 -67.25
CA VAL A 143 -6.67 -16.25 -68.41
C VAL A 143 -7.36 -14.92 -68.76
N ALA A 144 -7.86 -14.20 -67.75
CA ALA A 144 -8.44 -12.86 -67.92
C ALA A 144 -7.42 -11.81 -68.40
N GLU A 145 -6.18 -11.82 -67.89
CA GLU A 145 -5.12 -10.90 -68.30
C GLU A 145 -4.57 -11.18 -69.71
N THR A 146 -4.56 -12.45 -70.13
CA THR A 146 -4.03 -12.86 -71.44
C THR A 146 -5.10 -13.02 -72.51
N GLY A 147 -6.38 -12.85 -72.16
CA GLY A 147 -7.52 -12.95 -73.07
C GLY A 147 -7.77 -14.38 -73.57
N MET A 148 -7.49 -15.39 -72.74
CA MET A 148 -7.59 -16.80 -73.10
C MET A 148 -8.94 -17.44 -72.76
N ASP A 149 -9.96 -16.64 -72.47
CA ASP A 149 -11.28 -17.05 -71.98
C ASP A 149 -12.04 -18.02 -72.93
N GLY A 150 -11.70 -18.00 -74.22
CA GLY A 150 -12.30 -18.86 -75.26
C GLY A 150 -11.55 -20.15 -75.58
N PHE A 151 -10.41 -20.43 -74.94
CA PHE A 151 -9.59 -21.62 -75.17
C PHE A 151 -9.96 -22.76 -74.21
N GLY A 152 -9.67 -24.02 -74.58
CA GLY A 152 -9.93 -25.16 -73.70
C GLY A 152 -9.03 -25.15 -72.46
N GLU A 153 -9.51 -25.63 -71.31
CA GLU A 153 -8.74 -25.67 -70.04
C GLU A 153 -7.33 -26.27 -70.21
N SER A 154 -7.17 -27.27 -71.08
CA SER A 154 -5.87 -27.90 -71.33
C SER A 154 -4.86 -26.96 -72.01
N GLU A 155 -5.34 -26.07 -72.91
CA GLU A 155 -4.50 -25.06 -73.57
C GLU A 155 -4.20 -23.89 -72.63
N GLN A 156 -5.19 -23.45 -71.85
CA GLN A 156 -5.01 -22.45 -70.80
C GLN A 156 -3.95 -22.90 -69.77
N LEU A 157 -4.01 -24.16 -69.35
CA LEU A 157 -3.05 -24.75 -68.40
C LEU A 157 -1.65 -24.89 -69.01
N ALA A 158 -1.56 -25.25 -70.30
CA ALA A 158 -0.29 -25.36 -71.01
C ALA A 158 0.40 -23.99 -71.15
N ALA A 159 -0.32 -22.95 -71.54
CA ALA A 159 0.19 -21.58 -71.65
C ALA A 159 0.60 -21.02 -70.28
N TYR A 160 -0.18 -21.30 -69.23
CA TYR A 160 0.17 -20.92 -67.86
C TYR A 160 1.43 -21.64 -67.36
N GLN A 161 1.60 -22.93 -67.70
CA GLN A 161 2.79 -23.71 -67.39
C GLN A 161 4.01 -23.32 -68.21
N GLU A 162 3.85 -22.90 -69.46
CA GLU A 162 4.93 -22.38 -70.28
C GLU A 162 5.48 -21.07 -69.71
N ARG A 163 4.59 -20.17 -69.27
CA ARG A 163 4.96 -18.84 -68.75
C ARG A 163 5.45 -18.87 -67.31
N TYR A 164 4.83 -19.65 -66.43
CA TYR A 164 5.15 -19.67 -65.00
C TYR A 164 5.70 -21.01 -64.49
N GLY A 165 5.94 -22.01 -65.33
CA GLY A 165 6.25 -23.38 -64.91
C GLY A 165 7.40 -23.52 -63.91
N ASP A 166 8.48 -22.76 -64.10
CA ASP A 166 9.60 -22.76 -63.16
C ASP A 166 9.27 -22.02 -61.85
N ALA A 167 8.47 -20.96 -61.91
CA ALA A 167 7.99 -20.26 -60.73
C ALA A 167 6.97 -21.10 -59.93
N LEU A 168 6.04 -21.80 -60.61
CA LEU A 168 5.10 -22.78 -60.03
C LEU A 168 5.82 -23.94 -59.34
N LYS A 169 6.90 -24.46 -59.93
CA LYS A 169 7.75 -25.49 -59.31
C LYS A 169 8.45 -24.97 -58.05
N ARG A 170 8.95 -23.73 -58.07
CA ARG A 170 9.59 -23.07 -56.91
C ARG A 170 8.57 -22.84 -55.79
N GLU A 171 7.37 -22.33 -56.11
CA GLU A 171 6.27 -22.10 -55.17
C GLU A 171 5.77 -23.41 -54.55
N SER A 172 5.58 -24.45 -55.36
CA SER A 172 5.20 -25.79 -54.88
C SER A 172 6.24 -26.39 -53.92
N LYS A 173 7.54 -26.20 -54.22
CA LYS A 173 8.64 -26.63 -53.36
C LYS A 173 8.66 -25.85 -52.04
N ARG A 174 8.41 -24.54 -52.08
CA ARG A 174 8.24 -23.66 -50.91
C ARG A 174 7.06 -24.11 -50.05
N ALA A 175 5.88 -24.28 -50.62
CA ALA A 175 4.67 -24.73 -49.91
C ALA A 175 4.86 -26.11 -49.25
N ARG A 176 5.49 -27.06 -49.94
CA ARG A 176 5.82 -28.37 -49.37
C ARG A 176 6.83 -28.27 -48.20
N MET A 177 7.81 -27.39 -48.30
CA MET A 177 8.75 -27.13 -47.20
C MET A 177 8.04 -26.48 -46.00
N MET A 178 7.20 -25.48 -46.24
CA MET A 178 6.39 -24.80 -45.22
C MET A 178 5.50 -25.79 -44.47
N ARG A 179 4.74 -26.64 -45.18
CA ARG A 179 3.89 -27.68 -44.57
C ARG A 179 4.69 -28.59 -43.62
N ARG A 180 5.85 -29.08 -44.06
CA ARG A 180 6.73 -29.92 -43.24
C ARG A 180 7.30 -29.19 -42.01
N GLN A 181 7.52 -27.88 -42.12
CA GLN A 181 7.97 -27.06 -40.98
C GLN A 181 6.85 -26.85 -39.97
N LEU A 182 5.62 -26.59 -40.43
CA LEU A 182 4.44 -26.49 -39.55
C LEU A 182 4.15 -27.81 -38.84
N GLU A 183 4.14 -28.93 -39.56
CA GLU A 183 4.00 -30.28 -38.96
C GLU A 183 5.04 -30.56 -37.88
N ALA A 184 6.30 -30.11 -38.10
CA ALA A 184 7.36 -30.27 -37.12
C ALA A 184 7.15 -29.41 -35.87
N ILE A 185 6.58 -28.21 -36.02
CA ILE A 185 6.27 -27.31 -34.92
C ILE A 185 5.06 -27.82 -34.13
N ASP A 186 3.97 -28.19 -34.79
CA ASP A 186 2.76 -28.66 -34.12
C ASP A 186 3.07 -29.91 -33.28
N TRP A 187 3.91 -30.80 -33.81
CA TRP A 187 4.38 -31.98 -33.09
C TRP A 187 5.27 -31.65 -31.88
N LEU A 188 6.12 -30.61 -31.97
CA LEU A 188 6.94 -30.17 -30.83
C LEU A 188 6.08 -29.45 -29.78
N GLU A 189 5.11 -28.65 -30.22
CA GLU A 189 4.17 -27.93 -29.36
C GLU A 189 3.37 -28.92 -28.50
N GLU A 190 2.82 -29.98 -29.10
CA GLU A 190 2.02 -31.00 -28.40
C GLU A 190 2.80 -31.69 -27.25
N ARG A 191 4.12 -31.85 -27.39
CA ARG A 191 4.94 -32.66 -26.47
C ARG A 191 5.78 -31.85 -25.48
N TYR A 192 6.10 -30.61 -25.83
CA TYR A 192 7.07 -29.81 -25.09
C TYR A 192 6.54 -28.43 -24.67
N ALA A 193 5.39 -27.98 -25.17
CA ALA A 193 4.75 -26.80 -24.62
C ALA A 193 4.19 -27.13 -23.23
N GLN A 194 4.82 -26.58 -22.20
CA GLN A 194 4.36 -26.73 -20.82
C GLN A 194 3.29 -25.66 -20.53
N PRO A 195 2.22 -25.98 -19.78
CA PRO A 195 1.29 -24.98 -19.30
C PRO A 195 1.98 -24.08 -18.28
N VAL A 196 1.72 -22.77 -18.35
CA VAL A 196 2.27 -21.80 -17.39
C VAL A 196 1.37 -21.82 -16.14
N LEU A 197 1.88 -22.37 -15.03
CA LEU A 197 1.13 -22.54 -13.80
C LEU A 197 1.50 -21.47 -12.77
N ALA A 198 0.54 -21.07 -11.93
CA ALA A 198 0.78 -20.02 -10.93
C ALA A 198 1.85 -20.40 -9.90
N GLY A 199 2.00 -21.69 -9.59
CA GLY A 199 3.02 -22.20 -8.67
C GLY A 199 4.43 -22.25 -9.25
N ASP A 200 4.61 -22.00 -10.54
CA ASP A 200 5.91 -22.09 -11.18
C ASP A 200 6.84 -20.96 -10.72
N ALA A 201 8.13 -21.31 -10.63
CA ALA A 201 9.17 -20.31 -10.37
C ALA A 201 9.21 -19.29 -11.51
N CYS A 202 9.38 -18.00 -11.18
CA CYS A 202 9.54 -16.95 -12.19
C CYS A 202 10.65 -17.27 -13.20
N ARG A 203 11.75 -17.89 -12.75
CA ARG A 203 12.90 -18.32 -13.57
C ARG A 203 12.57 -19.40 -14.61
N ALA A 204 11.47 -20.15 -14.43
CA ALA A 204 11.04 -21.14 -15.41
C ALA A 204 10.51 -20.47 -16.70
N TRP A 205 10.05 -19.22 -16.62
CA TRP A 205 9.32 -18.56 -17.72
C TRP A 205 9.94 -17.23 -18.14
N LEU A 206 10.42 -16.45 -17.17
CA LEU A 206 11.02 -15.15 -17.39
C LEU A 206 12.53 -15.26 -17.65
N ALA A 207 13.07 -14.29 -18.39
CA ALA A 207 14.51 -14.20 -18.64
C ALA A 207 15.32 -14.19 -17.33
N GLU A 208 16.48 -14.85 -17.33
CA GLU A 208 17.30 -15.06 -16.14
C GLU A 208 17.65 -13.75 -15.38
N PRO A 209 18.07 -12.64 -16.04
CA PRO A 209 18.31 -11.38 -15.34
C PRO A 209 17.06 -10.78 -14.70
N LEU A 210 15.87 -11.07 -15.24
CA LEU A 210 14.60 -10.57 -14.72
C LEU A 210 14.14 -11.42 -13.52
N ALA A 211 14.22 -12.74 -13.65
CA ALA A 211 13.89 -13.67 -12.59
C ALA A 211 14.78 -13.48 -11.35
N GLU A 212 16.08 -13.27 -11.52
CA GLU A 212 16.99 -12.98 -10.41
C GLU A 212 16.60 -11.72 -9.64
N ARG A 213 16.19 -10.67 -10.34
CA ARG A 213 15.75 -9.40 -9.72
C ARG A 213 14.44 -9.56 -8.97
N LEU A 214 13.52 -10.37 -9.50
CA LEU A 214 12.26 -10.70 -8.83
C LEU A 214 12.53 -11.53 -7.56
N GLU A 215 13.41 -12.52 -7.63
CA GLU A 215 13.80 -13.34 -6.48
C GLU A 215 14.46 -12.50 -5.37
N VAL A 216 15.34 -11.56 -5.72
CA VAL A 216 15.92 -10.60 -4.74
C VAL A 216 14.85 -9.77 -4.05
N ALA A 217 13.75 -9.45 -4.74
CA ALA A 217 12.62 -8.73 -4.19
C ALA A 217 11.60 -9.63 -3.46
N GLY A 218 11.91 -10.93 -3.28
CA GLY A 218 11.04 -11.91 -2.64
C GLY A 218 9.89 -12.41 -3.51
N VAL A 219 9.94 -12.17 -4.83
CA VAL A 219 8.95 -12.64 -5.80
C VAL A 219 9.54 -13.86 -6.50
N THR A 220 9.20 -15.06 -5.99
CA THR A 220 9.83 -16.30 -6.45
C THR A 220 8.98 -17.06 -7.45
N THR A 221 7.66 -16.98 -7.31
CA THR A 221 6.68 -17.69 -8.16
C THR A 221 5.84 -16.72 -8.98
N LEU A 222 5.19 -17.22 -10.04
CA LEU A 222 4.22 -16.43 -10.82
C LEU A 222 3.02 -16.00 -9.97
N ALA A 223 2.63 -16.77 -8.96
CA ALA A 223 1.62 -16.40 -7.96
C ALA A 223 2.06 -15.18 -7.13
N ASP A 224 3.31 -15.17 -6.64
CA ASP A 224 3.87 -14.01 -5.91
C ASP A 224 3.87 -12.75 -6.79
N LEU A 225 4.18 -12.94 -8.07
CA LEU A 225 4.23 -11.86 -9.05
C LEU A 225 2.84 -11.28 -9.32
N LEU A 226 1.83 -12.13 -9.55
CA LEU A 226 0.43 -11.74 -9.68
C LEU A 226 -0.07 -10.99 -8.44
N ASP A 227 0.17 -11.54 -7.25
CA ASP A 227 -0.25 -10.90 -5.98
C ASP A 227 0.43 -9.54 -5.77
N ARG A 228 1.69 -9.40 -6.21
CA ARG A 228 2.40 -8.11 -6.22
C ARG A 228 1.78 -7.11 -7.19
N ILE A 229 1.52 -7.53 -8.44
CA ILE A 229 0.96 -6.70 -9.50
C ILE A 229 -0.41 -6.20 -9.07
N ASP A 230 -1.30 -7.11 -8.69
CA ASP A 230 -2.64 -6.77 -8.22
C ASP A 230 -2.59 -5.94 -6.94
N GLY A 231 -1.64 -6.22 -6.04
CA GLY A 231 -1.55 -5.52 -4.78
C GLY A 231 -1.02 -4.09 -4.84
N LEU A 232 -0.14 -3.79 -5.77
CA LEU A 232 0.47 -2.47 -5.92
C LEU A 232 -0.15 -1.65 -7.06
N GLY A 233 -0.75 -2.30 -8.06
CA GLY A 233 -1.39 -1.66 -9.21
C GLY A 233 -0.39 -1.05 -10.19
N ALA A 234 -0.74 0.09 -10.82
CA ALA A 234 -0.01 0.77 -11.90
C ALA A 234 1.46 1.16 -11.60
N GLY A 235 1.93 0.94 -10.38
CA GLY A 235 3.31 1.18 -9.95
C GLY A 235 3.96 -0.02 -9.28
N TRP A 236 3.50 -1.25 -9.54
CA TRP A 236 4.01 -2.46 -8.87
C TRP A 236 5.51 -2.71 -9.09
N ALA A 237 6.01 -2.29 -10.25
CA ALA A 237 7.44 -2.34 -10.59
C ALA A 237 8.25 -1.23 -9.91
N ARG A 238 7.61 -0.20 -9.33
CA ARG A 238 8.30 0.89 -8.63
C ARG A 238 9.00 0.33 -7.39
N GLY A 239 10.33 0.45 -7.37
CA GLY A 239 11.18 -0.11 -6.32
C GLY A 239 11.83 -1.45 -6.67
N LEU A 240 11.58 -1.99 -7.86
CA LEU A 240 12.39 -3.08 -8.42
C LEU A 240 13.52 -2.49 -9.26
N PRO A 241 14.80 -2.66 -8.87
CA PRO A 241 15.93 -2.12 -9.64
C PRO A 241 15.90 -2.61 -11.09
N ALA A 242 16.06 -1.69 -12.05
CA ALA A 242 16.16 -1.98 -13.48
C ALA A 242 14.97 -2.76 -14.11
N ILE A 243 13.78 -2.68 -13.50
CA ILE A 243 12.49 -3.02 -14.14
C ILE A 243 11.77 -1.71 -14.48
N GLY A 244 12.01 -1.22 -15.70
CA GLY A 244 11.33 -0.04 -16.23
C GLY A 244 9.90 -0.32 -16.71
N ALA A 245 9.21 0.72 -17.16
CA ALA A 245 7.81 0.63 -17.61
C ALA A 245 7.59 -0.30 -18.81
N GLY A 246 8.60 -0.53 -19.66
CA GLY A 246 8.53 -1.48 -20.78
C GLY A 246 8.48 -2.93 -20.29
N LYS A 247 9.43 -3.32 -19.44
CA LYS A 247 9.48 -4.66 -18.83
C LYS A 247 8.25 -4.97 -17.99
N ALA A 248 7.76 -3.97 -17.23
CA ALA A 248 6.54 -4.13 -16.44
C ALA A 248 5.33 -4.45 -17.34
N ARG A 249 5.13 -3.68 -18.41
CA ARG A 249 4.05 -3.93 -19.39
C ARG A 249 4.14 -5.28 -20.06
N ALA A 250 5.35 -5.74 -20.33
CA ALA A 250 5.54 -7.04 -20.95
C ALA A 250 5.28 -8.21 -20.00
N ILE A 251 5.68 -8.09 -18.72
CA ILE A 251 5.28 -9.06 -17.69
C ILE A 251 3.75 -9.08 -17.56
N GLU A 252 3.10 -7.92 -17.57
CA GLU A 252 1.64 -7.83 -17.56
C GLU A 252 1.01 -8.52 -18.78
N ALA A 253 1.57 -8.30 -19.98
CA ALA A 253 1.12 -8.95 -21.21
C ALA A 253 1.31 -10.48 -21.15
N PHE A 254 2.49 -10.96 -20.75
CA PHE A 254 2.78 -12.39 -20.57
C PHE A 254 1.74 -13.06 -19.65
N LEU A 255 1.52 -12.49 -18.47
CA LEU A 255 0.57 -13.04 -17.49
C LEU A 255 -0.87 -12.99 -18.01
N THR A 256 -1.24 -11.94 -18.77
CA THR A 256 -2.58 -11.83 -19.38
C THR A 256 -2.78 -12.90 -20.46
N THR A 257 -1.79 -13.11 -21.32
CA THR A 257 -1.81 -14.16 -22.36
C THR A 257 -1.93 -15.56 -21.76
N HIS A 258 -1.37 -15.77 -20.56
CA HIS A 258 -1.38 -17.06 -19.85
C HIS A 258 -2.44 -17.16 -18.76
N ALA A 259 -3.42 -16.24 -18.71
CA ALA A 259 -4.40 -16.17 -17.63
C ALA A 259 -5.22 -17.47 -17.44
N GLU A 260 -5.53 -18.16 -18.54
CA GLU A 260 -6.28 -19.43 -18.52
C GLU A 260 -5.50 -20.54 -17.81
N THR A 261 -4.23 -20.76 -18.16
CA THR A 261 -3.39 -21.79 -17.52
C THR A 261 -2.96 -21.41 -16.10
N LEU A 262 -2.80 -20.10 -15.83
CA LEU A 262 -2.53 -19.58 -14.50
C LEU A 262 -3.75 -19.72 -13.56
N GLY A 263 -4.95 -19.88 -14.11
CA GLY A 263 -6.22 -19.85 -13.38
C GLY A 263 -6.54 -18.49 -12.74
N ARG A 264 -5.81 -17.44 -13.15
CA ARG A 264 -5.84 -16.09 -12.57
C ARG A 264 -5.47 -15.07 -13.64
N SER A 265 -6.19 -13.94 -13.71
CA SER A 265 -5.86 -12.81 -14.58
C SER A 265 -5.51 -11.57 -13.76
N ILE A 266 -4.71 -10.68 -14.33
CA ILE A 266 -4.39 -9.39 -13.73
C ILE A 266 -5.67 -8.53 -13.68
N GLY A 267 -5.94 -7.92 -12.52
CA GLY A 267 -7.12 -7.08 -12.37
C GLY A 267 -7.06 -5.79 -13.20
N ASN A 268 -8.21 -5.37 -13.73
CA ASN A 268 -8.35 -4.15 -14.54
C ASN A 268 -7.84 -2.87 -13.82
N HIS A 269 -7.85 -2.87 -12.48
CA HIS A 269 -7.35 -1.77 -11.66
C HIS A 269 -5.85 -1.52 -11.84
N VAL A 270 -5.08 -2.48 -12.33
CA VAL A 270 -3.63 -2.35 -12.53
C VAL A 270 -3.31 -1.29 -13.58
N ALA A 271 -4.09 -1.19 -14.66
CA ALA A 271 -3.90 -0.18 -15.71
C ALA A 271 -4.27 1.26 -15.27
N VAL A 272 -5.09 1.41 -14.22
CA VAL A 272 -5.62 2.71 -13.80
C VAL A 272 -4.72 3.36 -12.74
N PRO A 273 -4.27 4.62 -12.90
CA PRO A 273 -3.53 5.32 -11.86
C PRO A 273 -4.36 5.48 -10.58
N ARG A 274 -3.73 5.34 -9.40
CA ARG A 274 -4.42 5.36 -8.08
C ARG A 274 -5.39 6.53 -7.87
N ARG A 275 -5.10 7.71 -8.42
CA ARG A 275 -5.95 8.92 -8.28
C ARG A 275 -7.26 8.87 -9.08
N ARG A 276 -7.39 7.90 -10.00
CA ARG A 276 -8.54 7.75 -10.89
C ARG A 276 -9.38 6.50 -10.58
N ARG A 277 -9.02 5.72 -9.55
CA ARG A 277 -9.73 4.49 -9.15
C ARG A 277 -10.91 4.79 -8.25
N TYR A 278 -12.01 4.10 -8.45
CA TYR A 278 -13.15 4.12 -7.54
C TYR A 278 -13.00 3.08 -6.43
N VAL A 279 -13.58 3.31 -5.25
CA VAL A 279 -13.45 2.39 -4.10
C VAL A 279 -14.07 1.01 -4.40
N HIS A 280 -15.17 0.97 -5.14
CA HIS A 280 -15.84 -0.29 -5.50
C HIS A 280 -15.01 -1.14 -6.47
N GLU A 281 -14.29 -0.53 -7.42
CA GLU A 281 -13.34 -1.24 -8.31
C GLU A 281 -12.17 -1.83 -7.52
N MET A 282 -11.73 -1.13 -6.48
CA MET A 282 -10.66 -1.63 -5.61
C MET A 282 -11.20 -2.77 -4.72
N ALA A 283 -12.46 -2.68 -4.31
CA ALA A 283 -13.12 -3.72 -3.53
C ALA A 283 -13.27 -5.04 -4.30
N SER A 284 -13.32 -5.05 -5.64
CA SER A 284 -13.37 -6.29 -6.42
C SER A 284 -12.02 -7.00 -6.60
N VAL A 285 -10.89 -6.37 -6.24
CA VAL A 285 -9.54 -6.93 -6.42
C VAL A 285 -9.32 -8.18 -5.57
N VAL A 286 -9.80 -8.17 -4.33
CA VAL A 286 -9.81 -9.35 -3.46
C VAL A 286 -11.26 -9.83 -3.38
N PRO A 287 -11.60 -10.97 -4.00
CA PRO A 287 -12.95 -11.49 -3.92
C PRO A 287 -13.30 -11.87 -2.48
N ARG A 288 -14.58 -11.75 -2.13
CA ARG A 288 -15.10 -12.29 -0.87
C ARG A 288 -15.07 -13.81 -0.94
N GLY A 289 -14.79 -14.48 0.17
CA GLY A 289 -15.01 -15.92 0.28
C GLY A 289 -13.87 -16.83 -0.20
N LYS A 290 -12.63 -16.33 -0.30
CA LYS A 290 -11.49 -17.25 -0.31
C LYS A 290 -11.38 -17.88 1.08
N GLU A 291 -11.87 -19.11 1.21
CA GLU A 291 -11.76 -19.88 2.45
C GLU A 291 -10.29 -19.92 2.89
N ASN A 292 -10.06 -19.80 4.20
CA ASN A 292 -8.73 -19.82 4.81
C ASN A 292 -7.74 -18.72 4.37
N ALA A 293 -8.22 -17.54 3.93
CA ALA A 293 -7.35 -16.42 3.56
C ALA A 293 -7.26 -15.31 4.63
N LEU A 294 -6.06 -14.72 4.78
CA LEU A 294 -5.84 -13.50 5.55
C LEU A 294 -6.42 -12.30 4.80
N VAL A 295 -7.70 -12.02 5.03
CA VAL A 295 -8.44 -10.94 4.36
C VAL A 295 -9.05 -9.95 5.36
N PRO A 296 -9.26 -8.68 4.97
CA PRO A 296 -9.94 -7.73 5.83
C PRO A 296 -11.38 -8.14 6.17
N LEU A 297 -11.95 -7.61 7.25
CA LEU A 297 -13.30 -7.89 7.74
C LEU A 297 -14.39 -7.63 6.69
N ASP A 298 -14.23 -6.63 5.83
CA ASP A 298 -15.18 -6.34 4.74
C ASP A 298 -15.17 -7.40 3.62
N LYS A 299 -14.16 -8.28 3.61
CA LYS A 299 -13.97 -9.40 2.66
C LYS A 299 -14.11 -10.78 3.30
N LEU A 300 -14.00 -10.84 4.63
CA LEU A 300 -14.10 -12.06 5.40
C LEU A 300 -15.48 -12.72 5.19
N VAL A 301 -15.43 -14.04 5.00
CA VAL A 301 -16.58 -14.93 5.02
C VAL A 301 -16.18 -16.07 5.95
N LEU A 302 -16.93 -16.24 7.03
CA LEU A 302 -16.68 -17.33 7.97
C LEU A 302 -17.27 -18.62 7.39
N PRO A 303 -16.53 -19.74 7.37
CA PRO A 303 -17.09 -21.05 7.05
C PRO A 303 -18.28 -21.35 7.96
N VAL A 304 -19.31 -22.03 7.45
CA VAL A 304 -20.55 -22.30 8.20
C VAL A 304 -20.28 -22.97 9.56
N HIS A 305 -19.30 -23.87 9.64
CA HIS A 305 -18.93 -24.56 10.89
C HIS A 305 -18.10 -23.69 11.86
N LEU A 306 -17.62 -22.52 11.44
CA LEU A 306 -16.84 -21.56 12.23
C LEU A 306 -17.52 -20.19 12.34
N ASP A 307 -18.75 -20.04 11.86
CA ASP A 307 -19.45 -18.76 11.89
C ASP A 307 -20.09 -18.45 13.25
N GLY A 308 -20.12 -19.44 14.15
CA GLY A 308 -20.61 -19.29 15.51
C GLY A 308 -22.11 -19.35 15.67
N ARG A 309 -22.88 -19.80 14.67
CA ARG A 309 -24.32 -20.10 14.84
C ARG A 309 -24.57 -21.18 15.90
N ASP A 310 -23.66 -22.14 16.00
CA ASP A 310 -23.70 -23.27 16.93
C ASP A 310 -22.57 -23.19 18.00
N GLY A 311 -22.14 -21.97 18.34
CA GLY A 311 -21.06 -21.75 19.30
C GLY A 311 -21.36 -22.29 20.71
N ALA A 312 -20.35 -22.83 21.39
CA ALA A 312 -20.50 -23.49 22.69
C ALA A 312 -21.03 -22.57 23.79
N TYR A 313 -20.68 -21.28 23.74
CA TYR A 313 -21.14 -20.27 24.70
C TYR A 313 -22.17 -19.32 24.11
N ARG A 314 -22.71 -19.63 22.92
CA ARG A 314 -23.77 -18.85 22.29
C ARG A 314 -25.10 -19.12 22.98
N LEU A 315 -25.83 -18.05 23.28
CA LEU A 315 -27.20 -18.16 23.77
C LEU A 315 -28.19 -18.29 22.60
N PRO A 316 -29.36 -18.91 22.82
CA PRO A 316 -30.38 -19.07 21.78
C PRO A 316 -30.81 -17.72 21.17
N GLN A 317 -30.97 -17.67 19.85
CA GLN A 317 -31.30 -16.43 19.11
C GLN A 317 -32.56 -15.72 19.65
N ALA A 318 -33.54 -16.47 20.15
CA ALA A 318 -34.76 -15.92 20.76
C ALA A 318 -34.52 -15.06 22.02
N ARG A 319 -33.36 -15.21 22.68
CA ARG A 319 -32.96 -14.42 23.85
C ARG A 319 -32.02 -13.26 23.50
N CYS A 320 -31.47 -13.24 22.29
CA CYS A 320 -30.55 -12.22 21.83
C CYS A 320 -31.26 -10.87 21.68
N LEU A 321 -30.65 -9.81 22.21
CA LEU A 321 -31.14 -8.43 22.08
C LEU A 321 -30.61 -7.73 20.81
N ILE A 322 -29.98 -8.48 19.91
CA ILE A 322 -29.45 -8.02 18.63
C ILE A 322 -29.85 -9.00 17.52
N ASN A 323 -30.13 -8.46 16.33
CA ASN A 323 -30.44 -9.26 15.15
C ASN A 323 -29.15 -9.76 14.47
N ALA A 324 -28.36 -10.56 15.17
CA ALA A 324 -27.11 -11.14 14.68
C ALA A 324 -27.18 -12.67 14.74
N HIS A 325 -27.11 -13.34 13.59
CA HIS A 325 -27.26 -14.79 13.45
C HIS A 325 -25.92 -15.53 13.47
N ASN A 326 -24.79 -14.83 13.43
CA ASN A 326 -23.44 -15.37 13.47
C ASN A 326 -22.47 -14.37 14.12
N ASP A 327 -21.25 -14.81 14.41
CA ASP A 327 -20.23 -14.02 15.11
C ASP A 327 -19.81 -12.81 14.30
N TYR A 328 -19.81 -12.93 12.97
CA TYR A 328 -19.51 -11.83 12.06
C TYR A 328 -20.53 -10.69 12.19
N GLU A 329 -21.82 -10.99 12.13
CA GLU A 329 -22.90 -10.02 12.33
C GLU A 329 -22.89 -9.42 13.73
N ALA A 330 -22.55 -10.22 14.75
CA ALA A 330 -22.46 -9.76 16.12
C ALA A 330 -21.34 -8.72 16.31
N VAL A 331 -20.17 -8.95 15.70
CA VAL A 331 -19.06 -7.98 15.67
C VAL A 331 -19.45 -6.71 14.91
N LEU A 332 -20.15 -6.81 13.78
CA LEU A 332 -20.63 -5.64 13.04
C LEU A 332 -21.66 -4.82 13.84
N SER A 333 -22.58 -5.49 14.55
CA SER A 333 -23.53 -4.86 15.47
C SER A 333 -22.80 -4.09 16.58
N TRP A 334 -21.79 -4.71 17.19
CA TRP A 334 -20.96 -4.05 18.20
C TRP A 334 -20.22 -2.83 17.64
N LEU A 335 -19.65 -2.90 16.43
CA LEU A 335 -18.98 -1.76 15.80
C LEU A 335 -19.94 -0.60 15.51
N ARG A 336 -21.17 -0.89 15.09
CA ARG A 336 -22.23 0.11 14.86
C ARG A 336 -22.67 0.79 16.15
N SER A 337 -22.62 0.10 17.29
CA SER A 337 -22.97 0.68 18.59
C SER A 337 -22.02 1.78 19.08
N LYS A 338 -20.84 1.94 18.45
CA LYS A 338 -19.82 2.91 18.86
C LYS A 338 -20.02 4.26 18.18
N PRO A 339 -19.56 5.37 18.81
CA PRO A 339 -19.65 6.70 18.22
C PRO A 339 -19.06 6.76 16.80
N GLY A 340 -19.92 7.08 15.84
CA GLY A 340 -19.61 7.18 14.41
C GLY A 340 -19.10 8.56 13.97
N LEU A 341 -18.96 8.74 12.66
CA LEU A 341 -18.80 10.06 12.05
C LEU A 341 -20.17 10.74 11.90
N ALA A 342 -20.20 12.07 11.98
CA ALA A 342 -21.40 12.83 11.67
C ALA A 342 -21.81 12.67 10.18
N PRO A 343 -23.12 12.67 9.84
CA PRO A 343 -23.60 12.39 8.49
C PRO A 343 -23.02 13.32 7.40
N ASP A 344 -22.90 14.61 7.70
CA ASP A 344 -22.30 15.64 6.85
C ASP A 344 -20.84 15.31 6.49
N ARG A 345 -20.07 14.82 7.46
CA ARG A 345 -18.69 14.41 7.25
C ARG A 345 -18.58 13.15 6.40
N ILE A 346 -19.54 12.23 6.53
CA ILE A 346 -19.61 11.04 5.68
C ILE A 346 -19.88 11.45 4.23
N LEU A 347 -20.81 12.39 4.00
CA LEU A 347 -21.14 12.90 2.68
C LEU A 347 -19.93 13.55 2.00
N ARG A 348 -19.23 14.46 2.68
CA ARG A 348 -17.98 15.08 2.17
C ARG A 348 -16.90 14.04 1.83
N LEU A 349 -16.79 12.99 2.64
CA LEU A 349 -15.83 11.90 2.37
C LEU A 349 -16.23 11.06 1.14
N ARG A 350 -17.53 10.86 0.90
CA ARG A 350 -18.05 10.18 -0.29
C ARG A 350 -17.77 10.97 -1.56
N GLU A 351 -18.07 12.28 -1.55
CA GLU A 351 -17.76 13.20 -2.65
C GLU A 351 -16.27 13.18 -2.98
N LYS A 352 -15.42 13.34 -1.97
CA LYS A 352 -13.97 13.32 -2.14
C LYS A 352 -13.43 12.00 -2.70
N ARG A 353 -14.09 10.88 -2.39
CA ARG A 353 -13.71 9.55 -2.90
C ARG A 353 -14.36 9.21 -4.23
N LYS A 354 -15.19 10.09 -4.78
CA LYS A 354 -15.98 9.88 -6.01
C LYS A 354 -16.90 8.67 -5.91
N ASP A 355 -17.38 8.37 -4.70
CA ASP A 355 -18.31 7.26 -4.42
C ASP A 355 -19.79 7.67 -4.65
N VAL A 356 -20.03 8.83 -5.28
CA VAL A 356 -21.37 9.41 -5.49
C VAL A 356 -21.99 8.76 -6.73
N GLY A 357 -22.59 7.58 -6.58
CA GLY A 357 -23.33 6.92 -7.67
C GLY A 357 -23.32 5.39 -7.65
N THR A 358 -22.51 4.74 -6.82
CA THR A 358 -22.54 3.27 -6.71
C THR A 358 -23.54 2.80 -5.67
N GLY A 359 -24.35 1.79 -6.01
CA GLY A 359 -25.32 1.17 -5.11
C GLY A 359 -24.68 0.78 -3.78
N GLN A 360 -25.38 1.05 -2.67
CA GLN A 360 -24.87 0.81 -1.32
C GLN A 360 -24.80 -0.69 -1.06
N GLY A 361 -23.60 -1.27 -1.15
CA GLY A 361 -23.35 -2.59 -0.62
C GLY A 361 -23.64 -2.61 0.88
N PRO A 362 -24.11 -3.73 1.47
CA PRO A 362 -24.50 -3.81 2.87
C PRO A 362 -23.39 -3.45 3.88
N TYR A 363 -22.13 -3.40 3.41
CA TYR A 363 -20.93 -3.16 4.22
C TYR A 363 -20.18 -1.86 3.86
N ASP A 364 -20.70 -1.03 2.96
CA ASP A 364 -20.01 0.19 2.51
C ASP A 364 -19.73 1.19 3.63
N TRP A 365 -20.56 1.17 4.66
CA TRP A 365 -20.39 1.98 5.87
C TRP A 365 -19.04 1.73 6.57
N LEU A 366 -18.41 0.55 6.39
CA LEU A 366 -17.07 0.24 6.93
C LEU A 366 -15.97 1.12 6.32
N ASN A 367 -16.23 1.80 5.21
CA ASN A 367 -15.32 2.78 4.61
C ASN A 367 -15.34 4.15 5.31
N TYR A 368 -16.37 4.41 6.13
CA TYR A 368 -16.64 5.73 6.75
C TYR A 368 -16.69 5.66 8.28
N LEU A 369 -15.76 4.92 8.87
CA LEU A 369 -15.66 4.74 10.32
C LEU A 369 -15.00 5.93 11.03
N SER A 370 -15.33 6.15 12.30
CA SER A 370 -14.58 7.04 13.20
C SER A 370 -13.19 6.48 13.53
N ASN A 371 -12.32 7.27 14.17
CA ASN A 371 -11.01 6.78 14.65
C ASN A 371 -11.18 5.62 15.63
N THR A 372 -12.13 5.74 16.56
CA THR A 372 -12.44 4.69 17.55
C THR A 372 -12.94 3.42 16.86
N GLN A 373 -13.90 3.55 15.95
CA GLN A 373 -14.43 2.41 15.20
C GLN A 373 -13.35 1.72 14.36
N ARG A 374 -12.44 2.47 13.72
CA ARG A 374 -11.30 1.88 12.99
C ARG A 374 -10.39 1.07 13.90
N ALA A 375 -10.05 1.61 15.08
CA ALA A 375 -9.20 0.91 16.04
C ALA A 375 -9.89 -0.36 16.56
N TYR A 376 -11.18 -0.29 16.88
CA TYR A 376 -11.95 -1.43 17.36
C TYR A 376 -12.14 -2.49 16.30
N ARG A 377 -12.46 -2.09 15.06
CA ARG A 377 -12.54 -2.99 13.90
C ARG A 377 -11.23 -3.75 13.73
N LYS A 378 -10.09 -3.06 13.81
CA LYS A 378 -8.77 -3.67 13.63
C LYS A 378 -8.52 -4.78 14.64
N GLU A 379 -8.83 -4.58 15.93
CA GLU A 379 -8.59 -5.62 16.94
C GLU A 379 -9.60 -6.78 16.84
N ALA A 380 -10.88 -6.49 16.59
CA ALA A 380 -11.89 -7.53 16.39
C ALA A 380 -11.63 -8.37 15.12
N GLU A 381 -11.19 -7.73 14.04
CA GLU A 381 -10.79 -8.38 12.78
C GLU A 381 -9.61 -9.33 12.99
N ARG A 382 -8.56 -8.89 13.70
CA ARG A 382 -7.42 -9.74 14.04
C ARG A 382 -7.84 -10.98 14.82
N PHE A 383 -8.72 -10.80 15.79
CA PHE A 383 -9.19 -11.89 16.63
C PHE A 383 -10.07 -12.87 15.85
N LEU A 384 -10.99 -12.38 15.02
CA LEU A 384 -11.80 -13.23 14.13
C LEU A 384 -10.93 -14.05 13.18
N LEU A 385 -9.96 -13.41 12.51
CA LEU A 385 -9.02 -14.09 11.63
C LEU A 385 -8.24 -15.17 12.40
N TRP A 386 -7.70 -14.85 13.57
CA TRP A 386 -6.95 -15.80 14.38
C TRP A 386 -7.81 -16.97 14.86
N SER A 387 -9.02 -16.69 15.34
CA SER A 387 -9.96 -17.72 15.81
C SER A 387 -10.28 -18.73 14.72
N MET A 388 -10.47 -18.25 13.48
CA MET A 388 -10.76 -19.08 12.32
C MET A 388 -9.52 -19.83 11.80
N LEU A 389 -8.42 -19.11 11.55
CA LEU A 389 -7.26 -19.65 10.82
C LEU A 389 -6.25 -20.37 11.70
N ALA A 390 -6.00 -19.86 12.90
CA ALA A 390 -4.99 -20.40 13.79
C ALA A 390 -5.59 -21.37 14.81
N ARG A 391 -6.81 -21.07 15.30
CA ARG A 391 -7.46 -21.89 16.33
C ARG A 391 -8.51 -22.86 15.80
N GLY A 392 -9.14 -22.57 14.67
CA GLY A 392 -10.23 -23.40 14.11
C GLY A 392 -11.47 -23.46 15.02
N LYS A 393 -11.75 -22.38 15.75
CA LYS A 393 -12.92 -22.28 16.64
C LYS A 393 -13.68 -20.97 16.35
N PRO A 394 -15.03 -20.95 16.39
CA PRO A 394 -15.79 -19.71 16.29
C PRO A 394 -15.55 -18.83 17.52
N LEU A 395 -15.74 -17.52 17.37
CA LEU A 395 -15.60 -16.53 18.45
C LEU A 395 -16.52 -16.88 19.63
N SER A 396 -17.72 -17.37 19.36
CA SER A 396 -18.70 -17.80 20.36
C SER A 396 -18.36 -19.10 21.10
N SER A 397 -17.25 -19.78 20.76
CA SER A 397 -16.75 -20.97 21.48
C SER A 397 -15.42 -20.73 22.19
N MET A 398 -14.96 -19.47 22.30
CA MET A 398 -13.68 -19.16 22.94
C MET A 398 -13.74 -19.30 24.45
N ASP A 399 -12.75 -19.97 25.01
CA ASP A 399 -12.51 -20.10 26.45
C ASP A 399 -11.34 -19.21 26.92
N THR A 400 -11.03 -19.25 28.22
CA THR A 400 -9.94 -18.46 28.82
C THR A 400 -8.57 -18.88 28.28
N ASP A 401 -8.35 -20.17 28.01
CA ASP A 401 -7.09 -20.68 27.46
C ASP A 401 -6.87 -20.18 26.03
N ASP A 402 -7.93 -20.12 25.22
CA ASP A 402 -7.91 -19.52 23.88
C ASP A 402 -7.54 -18.03 23.95
N CYS A 403 -8.09 -17.29 24.91
CA CYS A 403 -7.75 -15.88 25.13
C CYS A 403 -6.28 -15.69 25.55
N MET A 404 -5.73 -16.59 26.38
CA MET A 404 -4.30 -16.60 26.73
C MET A 404 -3.42 -16.92 25.51
N ALA A 405 -3.80 -17.90 24.70
CA ALA A 405 -3.10 -18.24 23.47
C ALA A 405 -3.08 -17.07 22.47
N TYR A 406 -4.18 -16.33 22.36
CA TYR A 406 -4.20 -15.13 21.52
C TYR A 406 -3.31 -14.02 22.06
N ARG A 407 -3.25 -13.80 23.38
CA ARG A 407 -2.30 -12.84 23.97
C ARG A 407 -0.87 -13.17 23.57
N ASP A 408 -0.49 -14.44 23.66
CA ASP A 408 0.86 -14.89 23.33
C ASP A 408 1.13 -14.75 21.82
N PHE A 409 0.11 -15.05 20.99
CA PHE A 409 0.15 -14.78 19.54
C PHE A 409 0.35 -13.30 19.20
N LEU A 410 -0.23 -12.35 19.97
CA LEU A 410 0.01 -10.92 19.75
C LEU A 410 1.47 -10.53 20.05
N ALA A 411 2.12 -11.22 20.98
CA ALA A 411 3.51 -10.98 21.35
C ALA A 411 4.48 -11.50 20.28
N ASP A 412 4.15 -12.58 19.58
CA ASP A 412 4.98 -13.15 18.51
C ASP A 412 4.14 -13.74 17.37
N PRO A 413 3.52 -12.89 16.52
CA PRO A 413 2.73 -13.36 15.40
C PRO A 413 3.64 -13.93 14.30
N PRO A 414 3.25 -15.04 13.62
CA PRO A 414 4.01 -15.59 12.51
C PRO A 414 4.23 -14.57 11.38
N LYS A 415 5.33 -14.75 10.63
CA LYS A 415 5.76 -13.77 9.60
C LYS A 415 4.70 -13.58 8.50
N GLU A 416 3.97 -14.63 8.15
CA GLU A 416 2.91 -14.60 7.15
C GLU A 416 1.68 -13.78 7.59
N TRP A 417 1.53 -13.46 8.88
CA TRP A 417 0.53 -12.54 9.42
C TRP A 417 1.00 -11.08 9.45
N CYS A 418 2.27 -10.84 9.14
CA CYS A 418 2.93 -9.55 9.24
C CYS A 418 3.21 -8.96 7.86
N GLY A 419 2.96 -7.66 7.68
CA GLY A 419 3.25 -6.96 6.44
C GLY A 419 3.36 -5.45 6.63
N PRO A 420 3.92 -4.72 5.64
CA PRO A 420 4.13 -3.28 5.77
C PRO A 420 2.81 -2.50 5.93
N ARG A 421 2.82 -1.47 6.80
CA ARG A 421 1.67 -0.57 7.03
C ARG A 421 1.10 0.08 5.76
N SER A 422 1.94 0.27 4.75
CA SER A 422 1.56 0.90 3.47
C SER A 422 0.69 0.00 2.58
N ARG A 423 0.54 -1.29 2.92
CA ARG A 423 -0.35 -2.20 2.22
C ARG A 423 -1.80 -1.87 2.58
N GLU A 424 -2.52 -1.40 1.59
CA GLU A 424 -3.93 -1.04 1.73
C GLU A 424 -4.80 -2.27 2.01
N ARG A 425 -6.04 -2.08 2.42
CA ARG A 425 -6.91 -3.22 2.78
C ARG A 425 -7.45 -3.98 1.57
N TRP A 426 -7.57 -3.34 0.41
CA TRP A 426 -8.10 -3.95 -0.81
C TRP A 426 -7.08 -4.85 -1.54
N THR A 427 -5.82 -4.91 -1.11
CA THR A 427 -4.78 -5.73 -1.79
C THR A 427 -4.71 -7.15 -1.22
N PRO A 428 -4.38 -8.16 -2.06
CA PRO A 428 -4.07 -9.53 -1.60
C PRO A 428 -2.88 -9.62 -0.62
N LEU A 429 -1.98 -8.63 -0.65
CA LEU A 429 -0.80 -8.53 0.21
C LEU A 429 -1.08 -7.84 1.55
N TRP A 430 -2.34 -7.48 1.81
CA TRP A 430 -2.72 -6.93 3.10
C TRP A 430 -2.46 -7.96 4.21
N ARG A 431 -1.96 -7.47 5.34
CA ARG A 431 -1.73 -8.29 6.53
C ARG A 431 -2.25 -7.59 7.79
N PRO A 432 -2.79 -8.32 8.77
CA PRO A 432 -3.37 -7.75 9.97
C PRO A 432 -2.33 -7.16 10.95
N PHE A 433 -1.07 -7.59 10.88
CA PHE A 433 0.00 -7.11 11.74
C PHE A 433 1.11 -6.40 10.96
N GLU A 434 1.76 -5.42 11.59
CA GLU A 434 3.02 -4.84 11.09
C GLU A 434 4.24 -5.61 11.62
N GLY A 435 4.04 -6.38 12.69
CA GLY A 435 5.03 -7.13 13.46
C GLY A 435 4.51 -7.43 14.87
N PRO A 436 5.36 -7.98 15.75
CA PRO A 436 5.09 -8.18 17.18
C PRO A 436 4.55 -6.94 17.90
N LEU A 437 3.54 -7.10 18.76
CA LEU A 437 3.00 -5.99 19.56
C LEU A 437 3.78 -5.83 20.87
N ASN A 438 4.09 -4.58 21.23
CA ASN A 438 4.60 -4.26 22.56
C ASN A 438 3.52 -4.45 23.66
N PRO A 439 3.90 -4.58 24.95
CA PRO A 439 2.96 -4.88 26.03
C PRO A 439 1.79 -3.89 26.14
N ARG A 440 2.04 -2.60 25.89
CA ARG A 440 0.99 -1.57 25.89
C ARG A 440 -0.03 -1.79 24.76
N ALA A 441 0.44 -2.14 23.57
CA ALA A 441 -0.42 -2.43 22.42
C ALA A 441 -1.19 -3.75 22.62
N GLN A 442 -0.58 -4.77 23.24
CA GLN A 442 -1.27 -6.00 23.65
C GLN A 442 -2.40 -5.68 24.64
N GLY A 443 -2.13 -4.88 25.66
CA GLY A 443 -3.15 -4.47 26.64
C GLY A 443 -4.30 -3.68 26.04
N TYR A 444 -4.01 -2.80 25.07
CA TYR A 444 -5.06 -2.13 24.31
C TYR A 444 -5.91 -3.12 23.53
N ALA A 445 -5.31 -4.07 22.79
CA ALA A 445 -6.04 -5.08 22.02
C ALA A 445 -6.95 -5.94 22.91
N ILE A 446 -6.41 -6.43 24.04
CA ILE A 446 -7.16 -7.22 25.03
C ILE A 446 -8.31 -6.41 25.62
N GLY A 447 -8.08 -5.14 26.00
CA GLY A 447 -9.14 -4.28 26.51
C GLY A 447 -10.27 -4.02 25.50
N VAL A 448 -9.94 -3.92 24.21
CA VAL A 448 -10.93 -3.81 23.14
C VAL A 448 -11.74 -5.10 22.98
N LEU A 449 -11.11 -6.27 23.04
CA LEU A 449 -11.78 -7.56 22.94
C LEU A 449 -12.64 -7.85 24.17
N ALA A 450 -12.17 -7.50 25.37
CA ALA A 450 -12.96 -7.55 26.59
C ALA A 450 -14.22 -6.66 26.48
N ASN A 451 -14.11 -5.48 25.85
CA ASN A 451 -15.26 -4.62 25.58
C ASN A 451 -16.23 -5.20 24.54
N LEU A 452 -15.72 -5.89 23.52
CA LEU A 452 -16.54 -6.63 22.56
C LEU A 452 -17.34 -7.71 23.26
N TYR A 453 -16.70 -8.60 24.01
CA TYR A 453 -17.38 -9.69 24.70
C TYR A 453 -18.30 -9.20 25.81
N ALA A 454 -17.97 -8.12 26.51
CA ALA A 454 -18.88 -7.49 27.46
C ALA A 454 -20.18 -7.00 26.79
N TYR A 455 -20.08 -6.41 25.60
CA TYR A 455 -21.27 -6.04 24.82
C TYR A 455 -22.05 -7.26 24.37
N LEU A 456 -21.39 -8.30 23.85
CA LEU A 456 -22.06 -9.53 23.38
C LEU A 456 -22.77 -10.25 24.54
N ASN A 457 -22.15 -10.30 25.72
CA ASN A 457 -22.77 -10.80 26.93
C ASN A 457 -23.99 -9.96 27.35
N ALA A 458 -23.84 -8.63 27.42
CA ALA A 458 -24.94 -7.71 27.77
C ALA A 458 -26.10 -7.71 26.75
N LYS A 459 -25.87 -8.20 25.53
CA LYS A 459 -26.90 -8.38 24.50
C LYS A 459 -27.42 -9.81 24.42
N ASN A 460 -27.10 -10.66 25.41
CA ASN A 460 -27.47 -12.06 25.46
C ASN A 460 -27.06 -12.83 24.19
N TYR A 461 -25.98 -12.41 23.52
CA TYR A 461 -25.40 -13.16 22.42
C TYR A 461 -24.48 -14.27 22.94
N LEU A 462 -23.70 -13.98 23.99
CA LEU A 462 -22.84 -14.94 24.69
C LEU A 462 -23.25 -15.09 26.16
N ALA A 463 -23.07 -16.29 26.71
CA ALA A 463 -23.33 -16.58 28.12
C ALA A 463 -22.27 -15.98 29.07
N GLY A 464 -21.06 -15.68 28.57
CA GLY A 464 -19.93 -15.24 29.39
C GLY A 464 -18.94 -14.35 28.64
N ASN A 465 -17.94 -13.84 29.37
CA ASN A 465 -16.82 -13.09 28.82
C ASN A 465 -15.49 -13.75 29.21
N PRO A 466 -14.83 -14.50 28.30
CA PRO A 466 -13.59 -15.23 28.58
C PRO A 466 -12.37 -14.32 28.77
N TRP A 467 -12.48 -13.03 28.45
CA TRP A 467 -11.41 -12.05 28.66
C TRP A 467 -11.34 -11.53 30.10
N GLN A 468 -12.32 -11.82 30.95
CA GLN A 468 -12.23 -11.48 32.36
C GLN A 468 -11.12 -12.30 33.03
N GLY A 469 -10.22 -11.64 33.76
CA GLY A 469 -9.11 -12.31 34.45
C GLY A 469 -7.85 -12.53 33.60
N ILE A 470 -7.87 -12.21 32.30
CA ILE A 470 -6.66 -12.29 31.46
C ILE A 470 -5.69 -11.18 31.85
N HIS A 471 -4.59 -11.56 32.50
CA HIS A 471 -3.51 -10.65 32.84
C HIS A 471 -2.70 -10.26 31.59
N VAL A 472 -2.67 -8.96 31.31
CA VAL A 472 -1.78 -8.36 30.33
C VAL A 472 -0.41 -8.14 31.00
N PRO A 473 0.72 -8.47 30.34
CA PRO A 473 2.03 -8.08 30.82
C PRO A 473 2.05 -6.56 31.02
N THR A 474 2.12 -6.12 32.28
CA THR A 474 2.34 -4.71 32.57
C THR A 474 3.81 -4.44 32.27
N SER A 475 4.13 -3.35 31.58
CA SER A 475 5.51 -2.91 31.52
C SER A 475 5.97 -2.71 32.97
N ALA A 476 6.88 -3.56 33.46
CA ALA A 476 7.32 -3.58 34.86
C ALA A 476 8.03 -2.29 35.32
N LYS A 477 8.08 -1.27 34.46
CA LYS A 477 8.43 0.10 34.82
C LYS A 477 7.22 0.99 34.55
N PRO A 478 6.67 1.67 35.57
CA PRO A 478 6.11 2.98 35.33
C PRO A 478 7.28 3.81 34.80
N GLU A 479 7.42 3.92 33.48
CA GLU A 479 8.19 5.02 32.93
C GLU A 479 7.46 6.27 33.40
N LEU A 480 8.02 6.93 34.42
CA LEU A 480 7.79 8.35 34.65
C LEU A 480 7.83 9.01 33.26
N ASP A 481 6.80 9.76 32.89
CA ASP A 481 6.66 10.39 31.56
C ASP A 481 7.65 11.59 31.42
N VAL A 482 8.87 11.45 31.96
CA VAL A 482 9.99 12.41 31.89
C VAL A 482 10.47 12.60 30.44
N GLY A 483 10.03 11.73 29.53
CA GLY A 483 10.44 11.72 28.13
C GLY A 483 9.56 12.49 27.16
N ARG A 484 8.38 13.00 27.57
CA ARG A 484 7.41 13.62 26.64
C ARG A 484 7.06 15.08 26.95
N SER A 485 7.86 15.75 27.76
CA SER A 485 7.85 17.20 27.96
C SER A 485 9.22 17.80 27.60
N LEU A 486 9.20 19.10 27.32
CA LEU A 486 10.40 19.93 27.19
C LEU A 486 10.78 20.44 28.58
N THR A 487 12.07 20.63 28.84
CA THR A 487 12.53 21.41 30.00
C THR A 487 12.29 22.90 29.77
N GLU A 488 12.42 23.73 30.81
CA GLU A 488 12.33 25.18 30.69
C GLU A 488 13.38 25.74 29.71
N ASP A 489 14.64 25.28 29.82
CA ASP A 489 15.72 25.67 28.90
C ASP A 489 15.45 25.26 27.46
N GLN A 490 14.96 24.03 27.24
CA GLN A 490 14.59 23.56 25.91
C GLN A 490 13.43 24.37 25.32
N TRP A 491 12.45 24.72 26.15
CA TRP A 491 11.35 25.59 25.71
C TRP A 491 11.83 27.01 25.40
N ALA A 492 12.74 27.57 26.20
CA ALA A 492 13.36 28.86 25.92
C ALA A 492 14.12 28.85 24.59
N PHE A 493 14.91 27.80 24.33
CA PHE A 493 15.60 27.60 23.05
C PHE A 493 14.61 27.51 21.87
N VAL A 494 13.55 26.73 22.00
CA VAL A 494 12.49 26.60 20.98
C VAL A 494 11.82 27.95 20.70
N LYS A 495 11.51 28.76 21.72
CA LYS A 495 10.99 30.12 21.54
C LYS A 495 11.98 31.02 20.80
N GLY A 496 13.28 30.93 21.11
CA GLY A 496 14.34 31.66 20.41
C GLY A 496 14.44 31.28 18.92
N CYS A 497 14.29 30.00 18.59
CA CYS A 497 14.22 29.55 17.20
C CYS A 497 12.95 30.05 16.49
N LEU A 498 11.82 30.05 17.20
CA LEU A 498 10.52 30.47 16.67
C LEU A 498 10.51 31.97 16.32
N ALA A 499 11.14 32.80 17.14
CA ALA A 499 11.24 34.24 16.94
C ALA A 499 12.10 34.62 15.71
N ARG A 500 13.09 33.79 15.35
CA ARG A 500 13.98 34.01 14.19
C ARG A 500 13.37 33.60 12.85
N LEU A 501 12.20 32.98 12.83
CA LEU A 501 11.60 32.53 11.58
C LEU A 501 11.22 33.71 10.67
N PRO A 502 11.46 33.63 9.35
CA PRO A 502 11.04 34.65 8.39
C PRO A 502 9.53 34.90 8.46
N ALA A 503 9.07 36.13 8.22
CA ALA A 503 7.68 36.56 8.35
C ALA A 503 6.75 36.07 7.21
N THR A 504 6.72 34.77 6.94
CA THR A 504 5.78 34.13 6.00
C THR A 504 4.46 33.80 6.70
N SER A 505 3.35 33.64 5.96
CA SER A 505 2.05 33.29 6.57
C SER A 505 2.09 31.98 7.37
N ILE A 506 2.91 31.02 6.90
CA ILE A 506 3.13 29.73 7.57
C ILE A 506 3.85 29.97 8.89
N HIS A 507 4.94 30.75 8.91
CA HIS A 507 5.70 31.01 10.12
C HIS A 507 4.93 31.87 11.13
N ARG A 508 4.20 32.91 10.69
CA ARG A 508 3.30 33.70 11.55
C ARG A 508 2.26 32.80 12.24
N ARG A 509 1.66 31.87 11.50
CA ARG A 509 0.77 30.85 12.10
C ARG A 509 1.48 30.02 13.17
N LEU A 510 2.74 29.62 12.95
CA LEU A 510 3.49 28.84 13.93
C LEU A 510 3.82 29.65 15.18
N GLN A 511 4.17 30.92 14.99
CA GLN A 511 4.48 31.89 16.05
C GLN A 511 3.30 32.12 16.98
N VAL A 512 2.05 31.94 16.51
CA VAL A 512 0.85 31.97 17.37
C VAL A 512 0.48 30.57 17.87
N ALA A 513 0.51 29.55 17.01
CA ALA A 513 0.03 28.21 17.34
C ALA A 513 0.82 27.54 18.47
N LEU A 514 2.16 27.66 18.47
CA LEU A 514 2.99 27.04 19.50
C LEU A 514 2.82 27.67 20.89
N PRO A 515 2.88 29.02 21.04
CA PRO A 515 2.56 29.67 22.30
C PRO A 515 1.14 29.39 22.76
N LEU A 516 0.15 29.40 21.88
CA LEU A 516 -1.23 29.07 22.23
C LEU A 516 -1.35 27.64 22.79
N LEU A 517 -0.75 26.65 22.13
CA LEU A 517 -0.71 25.26 22.61
C LEU A 517 0.02 25.12 23.95
N TYR A 518 1.11 25.86 24.16
CA TYR A 518 1.87 25.89 25.41
C TYR A 518 1.08 26.56 26.55
N ALA A 519 0.42 27.68 26.28
CA ALA A 519 -0.28 28.47 27.29
C ALA A 519 -1.55 27.78 27.79
N THR A 520 -2.25 27.06 26.90
CA THR A 520 -3.58 26.49 27.18
C THR A 520 -3.56 24.98 27.39
N GLY A 521 -2.50 24.28 26.98
CA GLY A 521 -2.41 22.82 27.04
C GLY A 521 -3.45 22.10 26.18
N LEU A 522 -4.04 22.76 25.18
CA LEU A 522 -5.04 22.16 24.29
C LEU A 522 -4.48 21.01 23.45
N ARG A 523 -5.37 20.11 23.05
CA ARG A 523 -5.06 19.09 22.03
C ARG A 523 -5.05 19.73 20.65
N LEU A 524 -4.26 19.14 19.74
CA LEU A 524 -4.21 19.57 18.34
C LEU A 524 -5.60 19.66 17.68
N SER A 525 -6.50 18.72 17.96
CA SER A 525 -7.85 18.76 17.41
C SER A 525 -8.72 19.87 18.01
N GLU A 526 -8.45 20.28 19.24
CA GLU A 526 -9.20 21.32 19.95
C GLU A 526 -8.78 22.70 19.42
N VAL A 527 -7.47 22.99 19.34
CA VAL A 527 -6.97 24.27 18.82
C VAL A 527 -7.34 24.52 17.35
N ILE A 528 -7.44 23.45 16.56
CA ILE A 528 -7.82 23.52 15.14
C ILE A 528 -9.32 23.76 14.96
N ALA A 529 -10.14 23.27 15.90
CA ALA A 529 -11.59 23.44 15.85
C ALA A 529 -12.05 24.78 16.43
N ALA A 530 -11.21 25.43 17.23
CA ALA A 530 -11.52 26.70 17.87
C ALA A 530 -11.60 27.86 16.87
N SER A 531 -12.55 28.74 17.12
CA SER A 531 -12.87 29.94 16.34
C SER A 531 -12.86 31.19 17.21
N THR A 532 -12.96 32.37 16.58
CA THR A 532 -13.06 33.65 17.30
C THR A 532 -14.32 33.74 18.15
N ASP A 533 -15.39 33.01 17.80
CA ASP A 533 -16.62 32.95 18.58
C ASP A 533 -16.45 32.16 19.90
N ASP A 534 -15.39 31.34 20.01
CA ASP A 534 -15.08 30.59 21.22
C ASP A 534 -14.25 31.39 22.23
N LEU A 535 -13.74 32.58 21.83
CA LEU A 535 -12.97 33.49 22.68
C LEU A 535 -13.88 34.55 23.31
N GLU A 536 -13.78 34.70 24.61
CA GLU A 536 -14.58 35.65 25.38
C GLU A 536 -13.70 36.35 26.41
N TRP A 537 -13.78 37.67 26.48
CA TRP A 537 -13.17 38.45 27.55
C TRP A 537 -14.16 38.55 28.72
N VAL A 538 -13.70 38.21 29.93
CA VAL A 538 -14.55 38.14 31.12
C VAL A 538 -13.89 38.88 32.28
N SER A 539 -14.70 39.66 33.01
CA SER A 539 -14.34 40.30 34.27
C SER A 539 -15.08 39.59 35.42
N LEU A 540 -14.34 38.85 36.24
CA LEU A 540 -14.85 38.06 37.38
C LEU A 540 -14.44 38.72 38.69
N ALA A 541 -15.39 38.92 39.61
CA ALA A 541 -15.05 39.38 40.96
C ALA A 541 -14.39 38.24 41.76
N GLN A 542 -13.24 38.49 42.36
CA GLN A 542 -12.64 37.56 43.31
C GLN A 542 -13.49 37.50 44.59
N PRO A 543 -13.83 36.29 45.07
CA PRO A 543 -14.56 36.15 46.32
C PRO A 543 -13.78 36.74 47.50
N GLY A 544 -14.35 37.74 48.18
CA GLY A 544 -13.85 38.26 49.46
C GLY A 544 -12.85 39.41 49.38
N THR A 545 -12.27 39.75 48.23
CA THR A 545 -11.30 40.85 48.08
C THR A 545 -11.88 42.09 47.37
N GLY A 546 -12.99 41.93 46.63
CA GLY A 546 -13.58 43.01 45.84
C GLY A 546 -12.81 43.35 44.56
N GLU A 547 -11.65 42.73 44.36
CA GLU A 547 -10.84 42.85 43.15
C GLU A 547 -11.52 42.11 41.99
N ARG A 548 -11.37 42.65 40.78
CA ARG A 548 -11.84 42.02 39.55
C ARG A 548 -10.67 41.43 38.79
N GLU A 549 -10.79 40.15 38.48
CA GLU A 549 -9.89 39.43 37.59
C GLU A 549 -10.46 39.48 36.18
N GLU A 550 -9.71 40.13 35.29
CA GLU A 550 -10.10 40.39 33.92
C GLU A 550 -9.20 39.61 32.97
N GLY A 551 -9.78 38.90 32.02
CA GLY A 551 -8.98 38.14 31.06
C GLY A 551 -9.77 37.32 30.07
N TRP A 552 -9.03 36.75 29.12
CA TRP A 552 -9.59 35.95 28.04
C TRP A 552 -9.82 34.50 28.44
N TRP A 553 -10.95 33.97 28.02
CA TRP A 553 -11.34 32.57 28.15
C TRP A 553 -11.61 31.99 26.77
N LEU A 554 -11.13 30.77 26.56
CA LEU A 554 -11.41 29.98 25.36
C LEU A 554 -12.29 28.78 25.71
N THR A 555 -13.47 28.71 25.09
CA THR A 555 -14.38 27.57 25.22
C THR A 555 -13.94 26.47 24.27
N VAL A 556 -13.80 25.23 24.76
CA VAL A 556 -13.38 24.08 23.94
C VAL A 556 -14.22 22.85 24.19
N ILE A 557 -14.53 22.14 23.10
CA ILE A 557 -15.21 20.85 23.14
C ILE A 557 -14.16 19.73 23.16
N GLY A 558 -13.99 19.11 24.33
CA GLY A 558 -13.03 18.04 24.55
C GLY A 558 -13.53 16.65 24.14
N LYS A 559 -12.69 15.63 24.39
CA LYS A 559 -13.05 14.22 24.14
C LYS A 559 -14.32 13.83 24.90
N GLY A 560 -15.25 13.22 24.17
CA GLY A 560 -16.56 12.83 24.71
C GLY A 560 -17.58 13.96 24.70
N ASN A 561 -17.35 15.00 23.87
CA ASN A 561 -18.24 16.15 23.72
C ASN A 561 -18.42 16.97 25.02
N LYS A 562 -17.37 17.01 25.85
CA LYS A 562 -17.38 17.74 27.12
C LYS A 562 -16.87 19.15 26.93
N LEU A 563 -17.71 20.13 27.21
CA LEU A 563 -17.34 21.55 27.22
C LEU A 563 -16.43 21.86 28.41
N ARG A 564 -15.39 22.67 28.19
CA ARG A 564 -14.60 23.31 29.24
C ARG A 564 -14.12 24.67 28.77
N ARG A 565 -13.87 25.58 29.70
CA ARG A 565 -13.28 26.90 29.43
C ARG A 565 -11.85 26.89 29.96
N VAL A 566 -10.93 27.49 29.20
CA VAL A 566 -9.50 27.55 29.53
C VAL A 566 -9.06 29.02 29.48
N PRO A 567 -8.37 29.55 30.50
CA PRO A 567 -7.85 30.91 30.46
C PRO A 567 -6.74 31.03 29.41
N VAL A 568 -6.69 32.17 28.72
CA VAL A 568 -5.71 32.49 27.68
C VAL A 568 -4.98 33.79 28.05
N PRO A 569 -3.63 33.82 28.06
CA PRO A 569 -2.89 35.04 28.36
C PRO A 569 -3.09 36.12 27.30
N ASP A 570 -3.16 37.39 27.71
CA ASP A 570 -3.31 38.54 26.80
C ASP A 570 -2.22 38.61 25.74
N THR A 571 -0.99 38.26 26.10
CA THR A 571 0.14 38.20 25.15
C THR A 571 -0.11 37.22 24.00
N THR A 572 -0.82 36.12 24.26
CA THR A 572 -1.19 35.13 23.24
C THR A 572 -2.34 35.63 22.38
N VAL A 573 -3.31 36.32 22.97
CA VAL A 573 -4.44 36.91 22.24
C VAL A 573 -3.99 38.08 21.36
N HIS A 574 -3.04 38.89 21.83
CA HIS A 574 -2.43 39.97 21.05
C HIS A 574 -1.70 39.43 19.82
N ALA A 575 -0.83 38.42 20.00
CA ALA A 575 -0.14 37.76 18.88
C ALA A 575 -1.14 37.10 17.90
N LEU A 576 -2.24 36.54 18.42
CA LEU A 576 -3.33 36.04 17.59
C LEU A 576 -4.00 37.15 16.77
N GLY A 577 -4.16 38.33 17.35
CA GLY A 577 -4.68 39.52 16.67
C GLY A 577 -3.82 39.96 15.49
N GLU A 578 -2.49 40.07 15.68
CA GLU A 578 -1.55 40.35 14.59
C GLU A 578 -1.62 39.29 13.48
N TYR A 579 -1.81 38.03 13.86
CA TYR A 579 -1.99 36.94 12.89
C TYR A 579 -3.34 37.01 12.15
N LEU A 580 -4.43 37.39 12.82
CA LEU A 580 -5.74 37.63 12.20
C LEU A 580 -5.66 38.77 11.18
N GLU A 581 -5.02 39.87 11.55
CA GLU A 581 -4.77 41.00 10.67
C GLU A 581 -3.94 40.59 9.43
N SER A 582 -2.91 39.76 9.62
CA SER A 582 -2.14 39.21 8.50
C SER A 582 -2.94 38.30 7.55
N ARG A 583 -4.13 37.85 7.97
CA ARG A 583 -5.09 37.10 7.16
C ARG A 583 -6.22 37.96 6.59
N GLY A 584 -6.20 39.27 6.83
CA GLY A 584 -7.21 40.23 6.37
C GLY A 584 -8.41 40.40 7.30
N PHE A 585 -8.32 39.97 8.56
CA PHE A 585 -9.40 40.14 9.56
C PHE A 585 -9.08 41.27 10.54
N ALA A 586 -10.04 41.62 11.41
CA ALA A 586 -9.79 42.58 12.48
C ALA A 586 -8.76 42.02 13.49
N SER A 587 -7.86 42.88 13.96
CA SER A 587 -6.87 42.51 14.97
C SER A 587 -7.50 42.15 16.32
N ASP A 588 -8.67 42.71 16.64
CA ASP A 588 -9.47 42.31 17.80
C ASP A 588 -10.30 41.05 17.46
N PRO A 589 -10.04 39.89 18.09
CA PRO A 589 -10.79 38.67 17.85
C PRO A 589 -12.29 38.81 18.13
N ALA A 590 -12.70 39.66 19.07
CA ALA A 590 -14.12 39.84 19.42
C ALA A 590 -14.94 40.48 18.29
N ARG A 591 -14.26 41.18 17.36
CA ARG A 591 -14.84 41.80 16.16
C ARG A 591 -14.89 40.85 14.96
N CYS A 592 -14.31 39.66 15.08
CA CYS A 592 -14.36 38.61 14.07
C CYS A 592 -15.48 37.60 14.40
N ARG A 593 -16.27 37.19 13.42
CA ARG A 593 -17.34 36.18 13.59
C ARG A 593 -17.07 34.95 12.76
N GLY A 594 -17.13 33.77 13.36
CA GLY A 594 -16.96 32.48 12.67
C GLY A 594 -15.58 32.22 12.08
N VAL A 595 -14.55 33.00 12.45
CA VAL A 595 -13.21 32.87 11.89
C VAL A 595 -12.42 31.83 12.69
N ALA A 596 -11.85 30.82 12.02
CA ALA A 596 -10.99 29.86 12.71
C ALA A 596 -9.73 30.55 13.26
N LEU A 597 -9.33 30.22 14.50
CA LEU A 597 -8.15 30.82 15.13
C LEU A 597 -6.87 30.55 14.32
N LEU A 598 -6.77 29.37 13.69
CA LEU A 598 -5.63 28.97 12.86
C LEU A 598 -6.10 28.58 11.45
N GLY A 599 -5.78 29.42 10.47
CA GLY A 599 -6.22 29.27 9.08
C GLY A 599 -5.19 28.73 8.11
N HIS A 600 -5.59 28.66 6.84
CA HIS A 600 -4.72 28.30 5.72
C HIS A 600 -3.61 29.35 5.50
N ALA A 601 -2.61 29.00 4.68
CA ALA A 601 -1.53 29.92 4.34
C ALA A 601 -1.99 30.82 3.18
N THR A 602 -1.93 32.13 3.38
CA THR A 602 -2.49 33.15 2.48
C THR A 602 -1.57 33.53 1.32
N ASP A 603 -0.27 33.35 1.48
CA ASP A 603 0.80 33.65 0.50
C ASP A 603 1.21 32.41 -0.33
N GLN A 604 0.37 31.38 -0.41
CA GLN A 604 0.70 30.15 -1.14
C GLN A 604 0.80 30.36 -2.65
N GLU A 605 -0.06 31.18 -3.22
CA GLU A 605 -0.11 31.43 -4.66
C GLU A 605 1.13 32.21 -5.13
N GLU A 606 1.49 33.27 -4.41
CA GLU A 606 2.70 34.06 -4.65
C GLU A 606 3.97 33.20 -4.58
N ARG A 607 4.03 32.23 -3.66
CA ARG A 607 5.20 31.34 -3.49
C ARG A 607 5.24 30.16 -4.45
N ALA A 608 4.11 29.71 -4.99
CA ALA A 608 4.02 28.51 -5.83
C ALA A 608 4.08 28.80 -7.34
N GLY A 609 4.24 30.06 -7.75
CA GLY A 609 4.49 30.46 -9.14
C GLY A 609 3.41 30.01 -10.13
N GLY A 610 2.14 29.95 -9.71
CA GLY A 610 1.00 29.61 -10.58
C GLY A 610 0.75 28.10 -10.81
N TRP A 611 1.56 27.19 -10.25
CA TRP A 611 1.35 25.73 -10.40
C TRP A 611 0.48 25.09 -9.29
N ALA A 612 0.08 25.86 -8.29
CA ALA A 612 -0.77 25.38 -7.21
C ALA A 612 -2.22 25.23 -7.71
N LYS A 613 -2.77 24.01 -7.63
CA LYS A 613 -4.18 23.77 -7.91
C LYS A 613 -5.06 24.46 -6.86
N ILE A 614 -5.91 25.36 -7.34
CA ILE A 614 -6.92 26.09 -6.57
C ILE A 614 -8.00 25.11 -6.09
N ASP A 615 -8.01 24.92 -4.79
CA ASP A 615 -9.23 24.72 -4.00
C ASP A 615 -8.95 25.48 -2.69
N THR A 616 -8.82 26.80 -2.81
CA THR A 616 -8.55 27.68 -1.67
C THR A 616 -9.82 27.73 -0.84
N ALA A 617 -9.80 26.98 0.27
CA ALA A 617 -10.83 27.09 1.29
C ALA A 617 -11.01 28.58 1.67
N PRO A 618 -12.22 29.01 2.07
CA PRO A 618 -12.48 30.39 2.49
C PRO A 618 -11.44 30.87 3.52
N ALA A 619 -11.15 32.17 3.55
CA ALA A 619 -10.12 32.73 4.44
C ALA A 619 -10.42 32.45 5.94
N GLU A 620 -11.71 32.32 6.27
CA GLU A 620 -12.26 32.00 7.59
C GLU A 620 -12.07 30.54 7.97
N ALA A 621 -11.82 29.65 6.99
CA ALA A 621 -11.78 28.22 7.19
C ALA A 621 -10.56 27.77 8.01
N GLY A 622 -10.81 26.82 8.92
CA GLY A 622 -9.78 26.23 9.75
C GLY A 622 -8.84 25.30 8.98
N LEU A 623 -7.59 25.26 9.43
CA LEU A 623 -6.56 24.40 8.86
C LEU A 623 -6.83 22.90 9.16
N ALA A 624 -6.46 22.00 8.25
CA ALA A 624 -6.43 20.57 8.60
C ALA A 624 -5.40 20.25 9.70
N ALA A 625 -5.79 19.49 10.72
CA ALA A 625 -4.92 19.11 11.85
C ALA A 625 -3.59 18.46 11.41
N THR A 626 -3.59 17.66 10.34
CA THR A 626 -2.38 17.05 9.77
C THR A 626 -1.38 18.08 9.27
N THR A 627 -1.84 19.24 8.82
CA THR A 627 -0.98 20.30 8.29
C THR A 627 -0.23 20.99 9.43
N LEU A 628 -0.92 21.39 10.50
CA LEU A 628 -0.27 21.97 11.69
C LEU A 628 0.67 20.96 12.36
N TYR A 629 0.25 19.69 12.47
CA TYR A 629 1.11 18.63 13.01
C TYR A 629 2.43 18.52 12.24
N ARG A 630 2.37 18.47 10.91
CA ARG A 630 3.56 18.36 10.05
C ARG A 630 4.43 19.60 10.17
N GLN A 631 3.81 20.78 10.24
CA GLN A 631 4.52 22.04 10.41
C GLN A 631 5.31 22.09 11.73
N ILE A 632 4.65 21.79 12.86
CA ILE A 632 5.30 21.72 14.17
C ILE A 632 6.39 20.64 14.18
N LYS A 633 6.14 19.47 13.59
CA LYS A 633 7.13 18.38 13.54
C LYS A 633 8.38 18.79 12.76
N ARG A 634 8.22 19.45 11.61
CA ARG A 634 9.35 19.98 10.81
C ARG A 634 10.11 21.07 11.56
N PHE A 635 9.41 21.95 12.26
CA PHE A 635 10.04 22.98 13.07
C PHE A 635 10.89 22.40 14.21
N PHE A 636 10.37 21.41 14.95
CA PHE A 636 11.17 20.73 15.97
C PHE A 636 12.36 19.97 15.39
N GLN A 637 12.23 19.39 14.20
CA GLN A 637 13.36 18.78 13.51
C GLN A 637 14.44 19.82 13.17
N ALA A 638 14.05 21.01 12.69
CA ALA A 638 14.99 22.10 12.41
C ALA A 638 15.68 22.59 13.69
N CYS A 639 14.92 22.80 14.78
CA CYS A 639 15.50 23.16 16.08
C CYS A 639 16.45 22.09 16.61
N ALA A 640 16.13 20.80 16.42
CA ALA A 640 17.00 19.71 16.80
C ALA A 640 18.32 19.72 16.03
N SER A 641 18.27 19.97 14.72
CA SER A 641 19.49 20.11 13.91
C SER A 641 20.38 21.26 14.37
N GLU A 642 19.80 22.40 14.80
CA GLU A 642 20.57 23.51 15.37
C GLU A 642 21.17 23.17 16.75
N LEU A 643 20.47 22.36 17.55
CA LEU A 643 20.91 21.96 18.90
C LEU A 643 21.95 20.83 18.89
N GLU A 644 22.00 20.02 17.83
CA GLU A 644 22.82 18.79 17.77
C GLU A 644 24.30 19.02 18.10
N ALA A 645 24.86 20.15 17.68
CA ALA A 645 26.26 20.49 17.93
C ALA A 645 26.57 20.83 19.40
N VAL A 646 25.56 21.24 20.17
CA VAL A 646 25.71 21.70 21.56
C VAL A 646 25.20 20.66 22.55
N ASP A 647 24.08 20.00 22.24
CA ASP A 647 23.45 18.96 23.06
C ASP A 647 22.78 17.91 22.17
N ALA A 648 23.54 16.90 21.75
CA ALA A 648 23.04 15.78 20.93
C ALA A 648 21.89 15.01 21.62
N ARG A 649 21.88 14.93 22.95
CA ARG A 649 20.80 14.24 23.69
C ARG A 649 19.52 15.08 23.68
N GLY A 650 19.62 16.39 23.91
CA GLY A 650 18.52 17.34 23.79
C GLY A 650 17.98 17.42 22.36
N ALA A 651 18.86 17.41 21.36
CA ALA A 651 18.49 17.39 19.95
C ALA A 651 17.69 16.14 19.59
N SER A 652 18.14 14.94 20.00
CA SER A 652 17.39 13.70 19.80
C SER A 652 15.99 13.74 20.43
N ARG A 653 15.88 14.28 21.66
CA ARG A 653 14.58 14.48 22.34
C ARG A 653 13.69 15.46 21.56
N LEU A 654 14.23 16.59 21.14
CA LEU A 654 13.49 17.61 20.39
C LEU A 654 13.05 17.08 19.02
N ALA A 655 13.89 16.29 18.34
CA ALA A 655 13.54 15.61 17.10
C ALA A 655 12.36 14.64 17.29
N ALA A 656 12.22 14.03 18.47
CA ALA A 656 11.08 13.17 18.82
C ALA A 656 9.81 13.95 19.18
N ALA A 657 9.93 15.23 19.55
CA ALA A 657 8.81 16.07 20.00
C ALA A 657 7.65 16.16 18.99
N SER A 658 6.44 16.37 19.51
CA SER A 658 5.21 16.44 18.74
C SER A 658 4.23 17.43 19.35
N THR A 659 3.12 17.72 18.68
CA THR A 659 2.08 18.62 19.21
C THR A 659 1.59 18.24 20.62
N HIS A 660 1.56 16.95 20.95
CA HIS A 660 1.13 16.50 22.29
C HIS A 660 2.15 16.81 23.39
N TRP A 661 3.43 16.98 23.03
CA TRP A 661 4.45 17.41 23.99
C TRP A 661 4.15 18.79 24.55
N MET A 662 3.59 19.72 23.74
CA MET A 662 3.25 21.05 24.25
C MET A 662 2.29 21.02 25.42
N ARG A 663 1.33 20.09 25.37
CA ARG A 663 0.40 19.86 26.48
C ARG A 663 1.10 19.26 27.70
N HIS A 664 2.00 18.30 27.52
CA HIS A 664 2.76 17.74 28.62
C HIS A 664 3.68 18.79 29.26
N THR A 665 4.35 19.60 28.45
CA THR A 665 5.17 20.74 28.89
C THR A 665 4.32 21.75 29.65
N HIS A 666 3.15 22.15 29.13
CA HIS A 666 2.21 23.04 29.83
C HIS A 666 1.87 22.52 31.23
N ILE A 667 1.40 21.28 31.32
CA ILE A 667 0.98 20.67 32.59
C ILE A 667 2.16 20.58 33.56
N SER A 668 3.32 20.11 33.09
CA SER A 668 4.52 19.96 33.91
C SER A 668 5.02 21.31 34.42
N HIS A 669 5.09 22.33 33.57
CA HIS A 669 5.57 23.67 33.94
C HIS A 669 4.57 24.39 34.85
N ALA A 670 3.26 24.28 34.59
CA ALA A 670 2.24 24.87 35.45
C ALA A 670 2.30 24.29 36.88
N LEU A 671 2.42 22.96 37.00
CA LEU A 671 2.59 22.31 38.30
C LEU A 671 3.92 22.69 38.97
N ALA A 672 5.01 22.80 38.21
CA ALA A 672 6.30 23.24 38.74
C ALA A 672 6.28 24.69 39.24
N ALA A 673 5.53 25.56 38.56
CA ALA A 673 5.29 26.96 38.95
C ALA A 673 4.29 27.11 40.11
N GLY A 674 3.74 26.02 40.66
CA GLY A 674 2.86 26.03 41.82
C GLY A 674 1.37 26.16 41.53
N ALA A 675 0.94 26.00 40.27
CA ALA A 675 -0.48 26.02 39.93
C ALA A 675 -1.24 24.88 40.64
N PRO A 676 -2.45 25.13 41.19
CA PRO A 676 -3.24 24.09 41.85
C PRO A 676 -3.55 22.91 40.91
N LEU A 677 -3.35 21.68 41.39
CA LEU A 677 -3.55 20.45 40.60
C LEU A 677 -4.95 20.37 39.97
N GLU A 678 -5.98 20.79 40.71
CA GLU A 678 -7.37 20.77 40.23
C GLU A 678 -7.58 21.75 39.08
N ALA A 679 -7.01 22.96 39.16
CA ALA A 679 -7.08 23.95 38.07
C ALA A 679 -6.37 23.43 36.80
N VAL A 680 -5.18 22.85 36.93
CA VAL A 680 -4.44 22.26 35.81
C VAL A 680 -5.20 21.07 35.19
N LYS A 681 -5.81 20.23 36.02
CA LYS A 681 -6.66 19.10 35.57
C LYS A 681 -7.91 19.59 34.83
N GLN A 682 -8.58 20.64 35.32
CA GLN A 682 -9.75 21.23 34.67
C GLN A 682 -9.38 21.84 33.32
N ASN A 683 -8.31 22.65 33.25
CA ASN A 683 -7.81 23.23 32.00
C ASN A 683 -7.40 22.15 30.99
N ALA A 684 -6.71 21.10 31.46
CA ALA A 684 -6.37 19.96 30.64
C ALA A 684 -7.61 19.15 30.21
N GLY A 685 -8.69 19.11 30.99
CA GLY A 685 -9.84 18.26 30.74
C GLY A 685 -9.56 16.77 30.98
N HIS A 686 -8.81 16.45 32.04
CA HIS A 686 -8.56 15.07 32.48
C HIS A 686 -9.73 14.54 33.32
N ALA A 687 -10.23 13.34 32.98
CA ALA A 687 -11.33 12.70 33.70
C ALA A 687 -10.89 12.03 35.02
N SER A 688 -9.59 11.75 35.19
CA SER A 688 -9.03 11.14 36.40
C SER A 688 -7.78 11.89 36.85
N LEU A 689 -7.60 11.97 38.18
CA LEU A 689 -6.42 12.55 38.83
C LEU A 689 -5.15 11.75 38.52
N ASP A 690 -5.25 10.42 38.34
CA ASP A 690 -4.13 9.53 38.01
C ASP A 690 -3.37 9.96 36.73
N THR A 691 -4.12 10.52 35.77
CA THR A 691 -3.52 11.06 34.53
C THR A 691 -2.70 12.32 34.76
N THR A 692 -2.95 13.08 35.82
CA THR A 692 -2.24 14.32 36.15
C THR A 692 -1.10 14.06 37.15
N THR A 693 -1.26 13.08 38.06
CA THR A 693 -0.20 12.66 39.00
C THR A 693 1.04 12.09 38.31
N ARG A 694 0.90 11.56 37.08
CA ARG A 694 2.04 11.12 36.24
C ARG A 694 3.02 12.24 35.84
N TYR A 695 2.66 13.52 36.02
CA TYR A 695 3.53 14.66 35.69
C TYR A 695 4.31 15.22 36.88
N VAL A 696 4.24 14.60 38.05
CA VAL A 696 4.96 15.07 39.25
C VAL A 696 6.43 14.61 39.20
N THR A 697 7.18 15.08 38.20
CA THR A 697 8.65 14.93 38.14
C THR A 697 9.35 15.75 39.22
N THR A 698 8.67 16.78 39.72
CA THR A 698 9.12 17.63 40.82
C THR A 698 9.25 16.85 42.13
N GLU A 699 8.46 15.80 42.35
CA GLU A 699 8.59 14.96 43.54
C GLU A 699 9.87 14.11 43.48
N ASP A 700 10.24 13.56 42.33
CA ASP A 700 11.49 12.79 42.21
C ASP A 700 12.73 13.65 42.28
N ALA A 701 12.71 14.85 41.68
CA ALA A 701 13.80 15.82 41.81
C ALA A 701 13.94 16.30 43.28
N ARG A 702 12.83 16.59 43.96
CA ARG A 702 12.80 16.92 45.40
C ARG A 702 13.24 15.74 46.26
N ARG A 703 12.79 14.52 45.98
CA ARG A 703 13.19 13.28 46.66
C ARG A 703 14.69 13.06 46.51
N ARG A 704 15.25 13.19 45.30
CA ARG A 704 16.69 13.06 45.07
C ARG A 704 17.49 14.16 45.75
N ALA A 705 17.02 15.41 45.72
CA ALA A 705 17.67 16.51 46.43
C ALA A 705 17.62 16.32 47.96
N ALA A 706 16.52 15.79 48.49
CA ALA A 706 16.37 15.43 49.91
C ALA A 706 17.27 14.25 50.29
N MET A 707 17.36 13.20 49.46
CA MET A 707 18.28 12.09 49.67
C MET A 707 19.74 12.53 49.59
N ARG A 708 20.07 13.44 48.67
CA ARG A 708 21.41 14.03 48.59
C ARG A 708 21.76 14.82 49.86
N LYS A 709 20.86 15.68 50.34
CA LYS A 709 21.03 16.37 51.62
C LYS A 709 21.21 15.39 52.79
N PHE A 710 20.46 14.28 52.80
CA PHE A 710 20.60 13.22 53.78
C PHE A 710 21.98 12.53 53.72
N TRP A 711 22.46 12.17 52.52
CA TRP A 711 23.79 11.58 52.33
C TRP A 711 24.92 12.53 52.72
N ASP A 712 24.77 13.82 52.39
CA ASP A 712 25.74 14.85 52.75
C ASP A 712 25.82 15.04 54.27
N SER A 713 24.68 14.93 54.98
CA SER A 713 24.61 14.99 56.46
C SER A 713 25.15 13.75 57.19
N GLN A 714 25.43 12.66 56.47
CA GLN A 714 26.05 11.44 57.01
C GLN A 714 27.58 11.41 56.77
N SER A 715 28.07 12.33 55.93
CA SER A 715 29.50 12.43 55.54
C SER A 715 30.25 13.53 56.30
N THR A 716 29.57 14.17 57.26
CA THR A 716 30.11 15.11 58.25
C THR A 716 29.93 14.49 59.62
#